data_AF-A0A0V0R329-F1
#
_entry.id   AF-A0A0V0R329-F1
#
_cell.length_a   1.000
_cell.length_b   1.000
_cell.length_c   1.000
_cell.angle_alpha   90.00
_cell.angle_beta   90.00
_cell.angle_gamma   90.00
#
_symmetry.space_group_name_H-M   'P 1'
#
loop_
_entity.id
_entity.type
_entity.pdbx_description
1 polymer ?
#
loop_
_entity_poly.entity_id
_entity_poly.type
_entity_poly.pdbx_seq_one_letter_code
_entity_poly.pdbx_strand_id
1 'polypeptide(L)'
;MNKSVYSNNKIDSGYSYQQNQYQNLYHKQETPFKLQQAISGYNPIQIPADVQFSMFHGECRNTKDKDRSAQYPTICKCCGFQREQIDISVFDENMKLGFLGSGYPLFYNWVKFSILLLTTSLVISGFNNIKDNLKGDFCENDFPKYDISYSAEEVEKIMQTCYNSFPNLLSIANKINFKQTKIGQESLEFQLGSTQKQLEVVKINLVYNIEYITQLEERLDLAIKNKQEFLKKYHYIEDDPVFTDLEQHIQDIQQRLDKMQESIPQKEEQYFAGIAFISFQTEQMKQDVLRDNQFSKWEKVESYLRGGEKGKINDQDLTWNKTQMIEHTLRKKLEGRFSYIQTALINSYSFLLCLLIVSLNQFWLQKVMQQIVDKESYSTRTRYNIAYATKLSFALFLNSALIYSLSQFLQSNYFGPGGFIYMETWVLIINSVIPPLISFIDPWTILKNKKRKKALAQSQARIRVPDIYGKMQSMNVNKCYLTQDQLNELMEKVEYVQATSYADVLKTMWFTYFFATCLPIGLFLSTISLIFYYWVDKYNLIHKRTIKESISKDVSLEMIELLDLCLLLFGLGNLFFNYLLFDRIGGYILIQIMLSIAYAMTPWKEILKKLASQSIDDLQRYEDIELTHFHNNYDRLNPITKNQALEEHKRKINQLNINRQYENQFQTPRLDK
;
A
#
# COMPACT_ATOMS: atom_id res chain seq x y z
N MET A 1 -20.01 54.59 30.14
CA MET A 1 -19.11 54.91 29.02
C MET A 1 -18.58 53.60 28.42
N ASN A 2 -19.09 53.30 27.22
CA ASN A 2 -18.66 52.35 26.18
C ASN A 2 -17.96 51.03 26.58
N LYS A 3 -18.75 49.96 26.68
CA LYS A 3 -18.30 48.59 26.40
C LYS A 3 -18.41 48.33 24.90
N SER A 4 -17.27 48.05 24.28
CA SER A 4 -17.13 47.71 22.86
C SER A 4 -17.77 46.36 22.55
N VAL A 5 -18.66 46.38 21.56
CA VAL A 5 -19.26 45.25 20.87
C VAL A 5 -18.17 44.55 20.05
N TYR A 6 -17.79 43.32 20.43
CA TYR A 6 -17.15 42.38 19.52
C TYR A 6 -18.23 41.44 18.98
N SER A 7 -18.49 41.57 17.68
CA SER A 7 -19.38 40.73 16.90
C SER A 7 -18.85 39.29 16.85
N ASN A 8 -19.61 38.37 17.43
CA ASN A 8 -19.49 36.94 17.17
C ASN A 8 -19.85 36.66 15.71
N ASN A 9 -18.84 36.59 14.84
CA ASN A 9 -19.01 35.98 13.52
C ASN A 9 -19.08 34.46 13.70
N LYS A 10 -20.29 33.95 13.49
CA LYS A 10 -20.64 32.54 13.32
C LYS A 10 -19.67 31.81 12.39
N ILE A 11 -18.87 30.92 12.95
CA ILE A 11 -18.30 29.77 12.23
C ILE A 11 -19.38 28.68 12.29
N ASP A 12 -20.31 28.72 11.34
CA ASP A 12 -21.53 27.89 11.36
C ASP A 12 -21.81 27.30 9.96
N SER A 13 -20.76 26.81 9.28
CA SER A 13 -20.87 26.31 7.90
C SER A 13 -20.27 24.91 7.65
N GLY A 14 -19.90 24.15 8.69
CA GLY A 14 -19.40 22.78 8.54
C GLY A 14 -20.36 21.68 9.02
N TYR A 15 -21.11 21.95 10.10
CA TYR A 15 -21.92 20.93 10.78
C TYR A 15 -23.33 20.75 10.20
N SER A 16 -23.91 21.77 9.54
CA SER A 16 -25.23 21.63 8.89
C SER A 16 -25.19 20.74 7.65
N TYR A 17 -24.02 20.50 7.06
CA TYR A 17 -23.85 19.58 5.93
C TYR A 17 -24.00 18.11 6.37
N GLN A 18 -23.50 17.74 7.56
CA GLN A 18 -23.70 16.39 8.10
C GLN A 18 -25.13 16.15 8.58
N GLN A 19 -25.79 17.13 9.22
CA GLN A 19 -27.19 16.97 9.64
C GLN A 19 -28.18 16.89 8.46
N ASN A 20 -27.95 17.67 7.39
CA ASN A 20 -28.75 17.57 6.16
C ASN A 20 -28.47 16.29 5.34
N GLN A 21 -27.32 15.62 5.56
CA GLN A 21 -27.07 14.29 4.99
C GLN A 21 -27.91 13.19 5.65
N TYR A 22 -28.35 13.37 6.89
CA TYR A 22 -29.24 12.44 7.58
C TYR A 22 -30.69 12.64 7.15
N GLN A 23 -31.20 13.88 7.05
CA GLN A 23 -32.62 14.15 6.71
C GLN A 23 -33.02 13.78 5.26
N ASN A 24 -32.07 13.72 4.30
CA ASN A 24 -32.38 13.32 2.92
C ASN A 24 -32.36 11.80 2.66
N LEU A 25 -32.07 10.97 3.67
CA LEU A 25 -32.22 9.51 3.61
C LEU A 25 -33.68 9.03 3.84
N TYR A 26 -34.61 9.95 4.13
CA TYR A 26 -35.92 9.63 4.71
C TYR A 26 -37.05 9.30 3.72
N HIS A 27 -36.84 9.31 2.39
CA HIS A 27 -37.96 9.24 1.44
C HIS A 27 -38.05 8.08 0.43
N LYS A 28 -37.29 6.98 0.54
CA LYS A 28 -37.50 5.82 -0.36
C LYS A 28 -37.41 4.47 0.35
N GLN A 29 -38.58 3.97 0.74
CA GLN A 29 -38.82 2.65 1.30
C GLN A 29 -39.43 1.77 0.21
N GLU A 30 -38.67 0.83 -0.38
CA GLU A 30 -39.22 -0.31 -1.17
C GLU A 30 -38.17 -1.39 -1.59
N THR A 31 -36.90 -1.30 -1.18
CA THR A 31 -35.79 -2.03 -1.81
C THR A 31 -35.40 -3.43 -1.30
N PRO A 32 -35.80 -3.97 -0.12
CA PRO A 32 -35.27 -5.27 0.32
C PRO A 32 -35.76 -6.46 -0.50
N PHE A 33 -37.02 -6.45 -0.95
CA PHE A 33 -37.64 -7.57 -1.66
C PHE A 33 -37.13 -7.72 -3.11
N LYS A 34 -36.86 -6.60 -3.80
CA LYS A 34 -36.32 -6.59 -5.17
C LYS A 34 -34.86 -7.05 -5.24
N LEU A 35 -34.07 -6.85 -4.17
CA LEU A 35 -32.69 -7.35 -4.10
C LEU A 35 -32.66 -8.90 -4.01
N GLN A 36 -33.67 -9.50 -3.36
CA GLN A 36 -33.78 -10.94 -3.18
C GLN A 36 -34.13 -11.67 -4.50
N GLN A 37 -34.97 -11.08 -5.35
CA GLN A 37 -35.21 -11.56 -6.73
C GLN A 37 -34.06 -11.25 -7.69
N ALA A 38 -33.24 -10.22 -7.41
CA ALA A 38 -32.11 -9.88 -8.28
C ALA A 38 -30.96 -10.90 -8.20
N ILE A 39 -30.75 -11.55 -7.04
CA ILE A 39 -29.67 -12.52 -6.82
C ILE A 39 -29.98 -13.88 -7.49
N SER A 40 -31.25 -14.25 -7.68
CA SER A 40 -31.67 -15.58 -8.16
C SER A 40 -31.39 -15.88 -9.64
N GLY A 41 -30.50 -15.12 -10.30
CA GLY A 41 -30.14 -15.32 -11.70
C GLY A 41 -28.66 -15.06 -12.02
N TYR A 42 -27.79 -14.90 -11.00
CA TYR A 42 -26.37 -14.73 -11.21
C TYR A 42 -25.64 -16.08 -11.08
N ASN A 43 -24.93 -16.50 -12.12
CA ASN A 43 -24.09 -17.69 -12.08
C ASN A 43 -22.60 -17.30 -12.26
N PRO A 44 -21.77 -17.34 -11.20
CA PRO A 44 -20.36 -16.93 -11.25
C PRO A 44 -19.50 -17.80 -12.17
N ILE A 45 -19.87 -19.07 -12.34
CA ILE A 45 -19.14 -20.06 -13.14
C ILE A 45 -19.71 -20.19 -14.56
N GLN A 46 -20.65 -19.33 -14.96
CA GLN A 46 -21.26 -19.38 -16.29
C GLN A 46 -20.19 -19.21 -17.39
N ILE A 47 -20.22 -20.12 -18.36
CA ILE A 47 -19.42 -20.08 -19.58
C ILE A 47 -20.35 -20.40 -20.77
N PRO A 48 -20.39 -19.57 -21.83
CA PRO A 48 -19.65 -18.34 -21.98
C PRO A 48 -20.22 -17.23 -21.09
N ALA A 49 -19.35 -16.36 -20.57
CA ALA A 49 -19.77 -15.24 -19.72
C ALA A 49 -20.63 -14.21 -20.47
N ASP A 50 -21.59 -13.62 -19.76
CA ASP A 50 -22.34 -12.46 -20.20
C ASP A 50 -21.46 -11.19 -20.09
N VAL A 51 -21.08 -10.71 -21.26
CA VAL A 51 -20.19 -9.56 -21.43
C VAL A 51 -20.89 -8.25 -21.10
N GLN A 52 -22.18 -8.11 -21.43
CA GLN A 52 -22.93 -6.90 -21.13
C GLN A 52 -23.10 -6.75 -19.63
N PHE A 53 -23.41 -7.86 -18.96
CA PHE A 53 -23.45 -7.91 -17.50
C PHE A 53 -22.10 -7.55 -16.88
N SER A 54 -20.99 -8.08 -17.41
CA SER A 54 -19.64 -7.79 -16.89
C SER A 54 -19.25 -6.33 -17.07
N MET A 55 -19.63 -5.70 -18.19
CA MET A 55 -19.41 -4.27 -18.42
C MET A 55 -20.22 -3.44 -17.43
N PHE A 56 -21.49 -3.78 -17.23
CA PHE A 56 -22.36 -3.15 -16.24
C PHE A 56 -21.80 -3.28 -14.82
N HIS A 57 -21.30 -4.46 -14.43
CA HIS A 57 -20.58 -4.68 -13.16
C HIS A 57 -19.36 -3.75 -13.03
N GLY A 58 -18.52 -3.70 -14.07
CA GLY A 58 -17.34 -2.83 -14.08
C GLY A 58 -17.69 -1.35 -13.93
N GLU A 59 -18.81 -0.91 -14.50
CA GLU A 59 -19.33 0.46 -14.34
C GLU A 59 -19.81 0.75 -12.92
N CYS A 60 -20.54 -0.19 -12.30
CA CYS A 60 -21.00 -0.08 -10.91
C CYS A 60 -19.82 -0.03 -9.90
N ARG A 61 -18.67 -0.59 -10.27
CA ARG A 61 -17.44 -0.64 -9.47
C ARG A 61 -16.50 0.56 -9.68
N ASN A 62 -16.96 1.62 -10.35
CA ASN A 62 -16.20 2.86 -10.44
C ASN A 62 -16.18 3.60 -9.10
N THR A 63 -15.09 4.33 -8.84
CA THR A 63 -14.94 5.22 -7.67
C THR A 63 -15.77 6.49 -7.85
N LYS A 64 -17.07 6.43 -7.60
CA LYS A 64 -18.00 7.58 -7.67
C LYS A 64 -18.96 7.56 -6.48
N ASP A 65 -19.47 8.73 -6.10
CA ASP A 65 -20.43 8.84 -5.00
C ASP A 65 -21.83 8.39 -5.46
N LYS A 66 -22.67 7.91 -4.55
CA LYS A 66 -24.01 7.44 -4.90
C LYS A 66 -24.90 8.62 -5.28
N ASP A 67 -25.56 8.54 -6.44
CA ASP A 67 -26.55 9.53 -6.80
C ASP A 67 -27.84 9.33 -6.00
N ARG A 68 -27.96 10.07 -4.90
CA ARG A 68 -29.15 10.02 -4.04
C ARG A 68 -30.41 10.56 -4.73
N SER A 69 -30.27 11.30 -5.83
CA SER A 69 -31.40 11.84 -6.58
C SER A 69 -32.08 10.78 -7.46
N ALA A 70 -31.37 9.71 -7.82
CA ALA A 70 -31.91 8.65 -8.68
C ALA A 70 -33.16 7.99 -8.04
N GLN A 71 -34.27 7.97 -8.80
CA GLN A 71 -35.52 7.39 -8.30
C GLN A 71 -35.49 5.87 -8.24
N TYR A 72 -34.88 5.25 -9.25
CA TYR A 72 -34.79 3.81 -9.41
C TYR A 72 -33.39 3.46 -9.90
N PRO A 73 -32.38 3.43 -9.01
CA PRO A 73 -31.03 3.13 -9.42
C PRO A 73 -30.94 1.68 -9.94
N THR A 74 -30.25 1.49 -11.05
CA THR A 74 -29.93 0.17 -11.57
C THR A 74 -28.82 -0.45 -10.73
N ILE A 75 -29.06 -1.66 -10.22
CA ILE A 75 -28.18 -2.33 -9.25
C ILE A 75 -27.55 -3.58 -9.90
N CYS A 76 -26.24 -3.81 -9.72
CA CYS A 76 -25.63 -5.09 -10.11
C CYS A 76 -26.22 -6.25 -9.31
N LYS A 77 -26.75 -7.24 -10.04
CA LYS A 77 -27.20 -8.51 -9.46
C LYS A 77 -26.09 -9.26 -8.71
N CYS A 78 -24.84 -9.01 -9.09
CA CYS A 78 -23.66 -9.67 -8.56
C CYS A 78 -23.19 -9.09 -7.20
N CYS A 79 -23.09 -7.75 -7.12
CA CYS A 79 -22.40 -7.07 -6.04
C CYS A 79 -23.27 -6.05 -5.30
N GLY A 80 -24.48 -5.77 -5.79
CA GLY A 80 -25.41 -4.84 -5.15
C GLY A 80 -25.05 -3.36 -5.31
N PHE A 81 -24.02 -3.01 -6.08
CA PHE A 81 -23.64 -1.62 -6.33
C PHE A 81 -24.54 -0.97 -7.39
N GLN A 82 -24.80 0.33 -7.23
CA GLN A 82 -25.61 1.15 -8.13
C GLN A 82 -24.77 1.67 -9.29
N ARG A 83 -25.34 1.74 -10.50
CA ARG A 83 -24.69 2.31 -11.69
C ARG A 83 -24.73 3.83 -11.69
N GLU A 84 -25.87 4.42 -11.31
CA GLU A 84 -26.07 5.86 -11.27
C GLU A 84 -25.27 6.45 -10.10
N GLN A 85 -24.16 7.10 -10.42
CA GLN A 85 -23.21 7.63 -9.47
C GLN A 85 -22.76 9.03 -9.91
N ILE A 86 -22.53 9.92 -8.95
CA ILE A 86 -22.07 11.29 -9.15
C ILE A 86 -20.56 11.30 -9.33
N ASP A 87 -20.09 11.90 -10.42
CA ASP A 87 -18.67 12.09 -10.66
C ASP A 87 -18.06 13.05 -9.63
N ILE A 88 -16.94 12.62 -9.05
CA ILE A 88 -16.16 13.41 -8.09
C ILE A 88 -15.03 14.10 -8.85
N SER A 89 -14.87 15.40 -8.64
CA SER A 89 -13.77 16.16 -9.21
C SER A 89 -12.47 15.85 -8.47
N VAL A 90 -11.33 15.83 -9.17
CA VAL A 90 -10.00 15.72 -8.53
C VAL A 90 -9.73 16.88 -7.58
N PHE A 91 -10.34 18.03 -7.84
CA PHE A 91 -10.22 19.25 -7.05
C PHE A 91 -11.21 19.33 -5.88
N ASP A 92 -12.12 18.36 -5.76
CA ASP A 92 -13.03 18.29 -4.62
C ASP A 92 -12.27 18.12 -3.30
N GLU A 93 -12.87 18.61 -2.22
CA GLU A 93 -12.32 18.46 -0.87
C GLU A 93 -12.13 16.99 -0.52
N ASN A 94 -11.04 16.68 0.20
CA ASN A 94 -10.70 15.30 0.56
C ASN A 94 -11.83 14.64 1.36
N MET A 95 -12.61 15.40 2.14
CA MET A 95 -13.77 14.91 2.90
C MET A 95 -14.86 14.27 2.02
N LYS A 96 -15.00 14.70 0.76
CA LYS A 96 -15.93 14.05 -0.19
C LYS A 96 -15.51 12.63 -0.55
N LEU A 97 -14.27 12.21 -0.26
CA LEU A 97 -13.83 10.82 -0.39
C LEU A 97 -14.25 9.93 0.80
N GLY A 98 -14.94 10.48 1.80
CA GLY A 98 -15.33 9.74 3.01
C GLY A 98 -16.26 8.55 2.78
N PHE A 99 -17.02 8.54 1.67
CA PHE A 99 -17.86 7.38 1.29
C PHE A 99 -17.04 6.11 0.98
N LEU A 100 -15.73 6.25 0.73
CA LEU A 100 -14.79 5.14 0.53
C LEU A 100 -14.27 4.55 1.85
N GLY A 101 -14.58 5.18 2.97
CA GLY A 101 -14.01 4.90 4.28
C GLY A 101 -13.15 6.07 4.78
N SER A 102 -12.97 6.15 6.09
CA SER A 102 -12.25 7.23 6.76
C SER A 102 -10.74 7.25 6.46
N GLY A 103 -10.15 6.13 6.04
CA GLY A 103 -8.74 6.05 5.70
C GLY A 103 -8.34 6.87 4.46
N TYR A 104 -9.24 7.04 3.47
CA TYR A 104 -8.95 7.78 2.23
C TYR A 104 -8.79 9.30 2.40
N PRO A 105 -9.75 10.04 3.00
CA PRO A 105 -9.57 11.47 3.28
C PRO A 105 -8.36 11.72 4.17
N LEU A 106 -8.15 10.85 5.16
CA LEU A 106 -7.06 10.98 6.13
C LEU A 106 -5.70 10.76 5.48
N PHE A 107 -5.57 9.83 4.53
CA PHE A 107 -4.36 9.67 3.71
C PHE A 107 -3.98 10.94 2.96
N TYR A 108 -4.91 11.54 2.21
CA TYR A 108 -4.59 12.75 1.44
C TYR A 108 -4.29 13.96 2.34
N ASN A 109 -4.91 14.04 3.51
CA ASN A 109 -4.55 15.05 4.51
C ASN A 109 -3.15 14.79 5.10
N TRP A 110 -2.81 13.53 5.35
CA TRP A 110 -1.47 13.12 5.76
C TRP A 110 -0.41 13.44 4.70
N VAL A 111 -0.67 13.20 3.40
CA VAL A 111 0.26 13.59 2.33
C VAL A 111 0.46 15.12 2.30
N LYS A 112 -0.61 15.91 2.45
CA LYS A 112 -0.49 17.38 2.59
C LYS A 112 0.36 17.79 3.79
N PHE A 113 0.19 17.11 4.92
CA PHE A 113 1.00 17.33 6.11
C PHE A 113 2.48 17.01 5.84
N SER A 114 2.79 15.90 5.16
CA SER A 114 4.16 15.55 4.76
C SER A 114 4.79 16.61 3.83
N ILE A 115 4.02 17.14 2.88
CA ILE A 115 4.47 18.25 2.01
C ILE A 115 4.76 19.51 2.83
N LEU A 116 3.88 19.87 3.77
CA LEU A 116 4.06 21.02 4.66
C LEU A 116 5.32 20.85 5.53
N LEU A 117 5.53 19.65 6.06
CA LEU A 117 6.69 19.30 6.88
C LEU A 117 8.00 19.45 6.08
N LEU A 118 8.08 18.91 4.86
CA LEU A 118 9.25 19.09 3.99
C LEU A 118 9.46 20.55 3.59
N THR A 119 8.38 21.27 3.26
CA THR A 119 8.46 22.69 2.89
C THR A 119 9.00 23.53 4.04
N THR A 120 8.56 23.24 5.26
CA THR A 120 9.03 23.92 6.47
C THR A 120 10.51 23.63 6.72
N SER A 121 10.93 22.36 6.61
CA SER A 121 12.34 21.98 6.71
C SER A 121 13.21 22.60 5.63
N LEU A 122 12.71 22.70 4.39
CA LEU A 122 13.39 23.37 3.29
C LEU A 122 13.62 24.87 3.59
N VAL A 123 12.63 25.55 4.15
CA VAL A 123 12.72 26.98 4.49
C VAL A 123 13.65 27.23 5.67
N ILE A 124 13.57 26.42 6.73
CA ILE A 124 14.34 26.62 7.97
C ILE A 124 15.83 26.30 7.74
N SER A 125 16.14 25.12 7.18
CA SER A 125 17.53 24.65 7.06
C SER A 125 17.97 24.44 5.61
N GLY A 126 17.09 23.93 4.74
CA GLY A 126 17.44 23.56 3.37
C GLY A 126 18.06 24.70 2.55
N PHE A 127 17.41 25.86 2.46
CA PHE A 127 17.93 26.99 1.69
C PHE A 127 19.24 27.55 2.25
N ASN A 128 19.37 27.62 3.57
CA ASN A 128 20.60 28.08 4.22
C ASN A 128 21.76 27.12 3.93
N ASN A 129 21.53 25.80 4.03
CA ASN A 129 22.53 24.79 3.72
C ASN A 129 22.93 24.82 2.24
N ILE A 130 21.98 24.95 1.31
CA ILE A 130 22.28 25.10 -0.13
C ILE A 130 23.13 26.35 -0.39
N LYS A 131 22.76 27.49 0.21
CA LYS A 131 23.52 28.74 0.08
C LYS A 131 24.93 28.62 0.63
N ASP A 132 25.10 27.95 1.76
CA ASP A 132 26.41 27.71 2.37
C ASP A 132 27.26 26.75 1.53
N ASN A 133 26.66 25.69 0.99
CA ASN A 133 27.34 24.75 0.10
C ASN A 133 27.82 25.44 -1.18
N LEU A 134 27.00 26.32 -1.76
CA LEU A 134 27.37 27.10 -2.96
C LEU A 134 28.51 28.10 -2.75
N LYS A 135 28.77 28.53 -1.51
CA LYS A 135 29.90 29.40 -1.18
C LYS A 135 31.22 28.65 -0.99
N GLY A 136 31.16 27.33 -0.88
CA GLY A 136 32.35 26.50 -0.77
C GLY A 136 33.15 26.50 -2.08
N ASP A 137 34.46 26.32 -1.95
CA ASP A 137 35.45 26.32 -3.04
C ASP A 137 36.12 24.95 -3.22
N PHE A 138 35.71 23.93 -2.44
CA PHE A 138 36.37 22.62 -2.45
C PHE A 138 36.33 21.95 -3.83
N CYS A 139 35.23 22.12 -4.57
CA CYS A 139 35.04 21.54 -5.90
C CYS A 139 35.46 22.47 -7.05
N GLU A 140 35.88 23.71 -6.76
CA GLU A 140 36.22 24.72 -7.77
C GLU A 140 37.68 24.61 -8.24
N ASN A 141 38.54 23.98 -7.44
CA ASN A 141 39.92 23.72 -7.84
C ASN A 141 39.95 22.73 -9.00
N ASP A 142 40.33 23.21 -10.19
CA ASP A 142 40.54 22.40 -11.37
C ASP A 142 41.40 21.18 -11.01
N PHE A 143 40.96 19.99 -11.44
CA PHE A 143 41.79 18.79 -11.36
C PHE A 143 43.18 19.15 -11.91
N PRO A 144 44.27 18.97 -11.13
CA PRO A 144 45.60 19.19 -11.66
C PRO A 144 45.70 18.36 -12.95
N LYS A 145 46.02 19.03 -14.06
CA LYS A 145 46.18 18.37 -15.36
C LYS A 145 47.13 17.18 -15.15
N TYR A 146 46.62 15.97 -15.30
CA TYR A 146 47.31 14.74 -14.94
C TYR A 146 48.61 14.58 -15.72
N ASP A 147 49.75 14.58 -15.04
CA ASP A 147 50.98 13.92 -15.52
C ASP A 147 51.02 12.49 -14.98
N ILE A 148 51.18 11.49 -15.87
CA ILE A 148 50.92 10.06 -15.59
C ILE A 148 52.08 9.39 -14.80
N SER A 149 52.75 10.11 -13.89
CA SER A 149 53.79 9.55 -13.02
C SER A 149 53.40 9.46 -11.55
N TYR A 150 52.10 9.47 -11.25
CA TYR A 150 51.62 9.39 -9.88
C TYR A 150 51.72 7.98 -9.31
N SER A 151 52.32 7.88 -8.13
CA SER A 151 52.32 6.71 -7.26
C SER A 151 50.89 6.32 -6.85
N ALA A 152 50.68 5.06 -6.42
CA ALA A 152 49.37 4.62 -5.92
C ALA A 152 48.82 5.50 -4.77
N GLU A 153 49.72 6.08 -3.97
CA GLU A 153 49.40 7.01 -2.89
C GLU A 153 48.88 8.37 -3.40
N GLU A 154 49.37 8.82 -4.55
CA GLU A 154 48.87 10.03 -5.22
C GLU A 154 47.54 9.77 -5.94
N VAL A 155 47.31 8.56 -6.45
CA VAL A 155 45.99 8.14 -6.98
C VAL A 155 44.94 8.12 -5.86
N GLU A 156 45.30 7.66 -4.66
CA GLU A 156 44.42 7.69 -3.49
C GLU A 156 44.08 9.13 -3.07
N LYS A 157 45.05 10.05 -3.08
CA LYS A 157 44.81 11.49 -2.88
C LYS A 157 43.91 12.09 -3.96
N ILE A 158 44.03 11.64 -5.21
CA ILE A 158 43.21 12.09 -6.32
C ILE A 158 41.77 11.58 -6.21
N MET A 159 41.53 10.36 -5.70
CA MET A 159 40.17 9.87 -5.39
C MET A 159 39.47 10.70 -4.30
N GLN A 160 40.22 11.50 -3.55
CA GLN A 160 39.69 12.42 -2.54
C GLN A 160 39.41 13.84 -3.08
N THR A 161 39.80 14.17 -4.32
CA THR A 161 39.46 15.47 -4.93
C THR A 161 37.99 15.53 -5.34
N CYS A 162 37.32 16.64 -5.04
CA CYS A 162 35.91 16.79 -5.40
C CYS A 162 35.74 16.95 -6.91
N TYR A 163 34.87 16.12 -7.49
CA TYR A 163 34.48 16.27 -8.88
C TYR A 163 33.53 17.48 -9.04
N ASN A 164 33.90 18.45 -9.88
CA ASN A 164 33.06 19.61 -10.19
C ASN A 164 31.80 19.17 -10.97
N SER A 165 30.78 18.80 -10.22
CA SER A 165 29.49 18.37 -10.73
C SER A 165 28.39 19.06 -9.95
N PHE A 166 27.26 19.29 -10.60
CA PHE A 166 26.08 19.89 -9.98
C PHE A 166 25.66 19.19 -8.67
N PRO A 167 25.63 17.83 -8.57
CA PRO A 167 25.39 17.14 -7.31
C PRO A 167 26.35 17.56 -6.19
N ASN A 168 27.64 17.57 -6.48
CA ASN A 168 28.66 17.89 -5.48
C ASN A 168 28.61 19.37 -5.07
N LEU A 169 28.39 20.28 -6.03
CA LEU A 169 28.30 21.72 -5.80
C LEU A 169 27.15 22.10 -4.85
N LEU A 170 26.01 21.40 -4.94
CA LEU A 170 24.85 21.63 -4.07
C LEU A 170 24.89 20.84 -2.76
N SER A 171 25.78 19.86 -2.66
CA SER A 171 25.93 19.00 -1.48
C SER A 171 26.92 19.59 -0.48
N ILE A 172 26.99 18.95 0.70
CA ILE A 172 27.99 19.27 1.70
C ILE A 172 29.43 19.10 1.20
N ALA A 173 29.67 18.31 0.12
CA ALA A 173 30.99 18.09 -0.46
C ALA A 173 31.72 19.41 -0.71
N ASN A 174 31.04 20.39 -1.29
CA ASN A 174 31.66 21.65 -1.67
C ASN A 174 32.11 22.50 -0.46
N LYS A 175 31.59 22.22 0.74
CA LYS A 175 31.88 22.93 1.99
C LYS A 175 33.06 22.34 2.77
N ILE A 176 33.53 21.13 2.44
CA ILE A 176 34.49 20.40 3.28
C ILE A 176 35.88 21.07 3.21
N ASN A 177 36.37 21.51 4.37
CA ASN A 177 37.73 22.03 4.54
C ASN A 177 38.57 20.95 5.25
N PHE A 178 39.42 20.24 4.51
CA PHE A 178 39.99 18.91 4.86
C PHE A 178 41.01 18.88 6.02
N LYS A 179 41.07 19.90 6.90
CA LYS A 179 42.03 19.94 8.01
C LYS A 179 41.42 19.39 9.31
N GLN A 180 41.88 18.18 9.69
CA GLN A 180 41.67 17.48 10.96
C GLN A 180 40.29 16.81 11.05
N THR A 181 40.20 15.48 11.21
CA THR A 181 40.40 14.78 12.50
C THR A 181 40.37 13.26 12.30
N LYS A 182 40.91 12.52 13.28
CA LYS A 182 40.53 11.14 13.62
C LYS A 182 40.03 11.11 15.06
N ILE A 183 39.08 10.23 15.44
CA ILE A 183 39.03 9.43 16.70
C ILE A 183 37.64 8.74 16.93
N GLY A 184 37.66 7.39 17.05
CA GLY A 184 37.17 6.50 18.14
C GLY A 184 35.74 6.56 18.74
N GLN A 185 35.06 5.40 18.81
CA GLN A 185 33.72 5.10 19.39
C GLN A 185 33.74 4.31 20.73
N GLU A 186 32.67 4.39 21.56
CA GLU A 186 31.84 3.25 22.06
C GLU A 186 30.67 3.61 23.05
N SER A 187 29.72 2.67 23.20
CA SER A 187 28.28 2.59 23.63
C SER A 187 27.99 2.28 25.13
N LEU A 188 26.80 1.86 25.63
CA LEU A 188 25.37 2.31 25.74
C LEU A 188 24.63 1.34 26.73
N GLU A 189 23.34 1.61 27.07
CA GLU A 189 22.26 0.76 27.69
C GLU A 189 22.05 0.75 29.22
N PHE A 190 20.91 0.28 29.81
CA PHE A 190 19.43 0.50 29.73
C PHE A 190 18.78 -0.37 30.85
N GLN A 191 17.54 -0.08 31.32
CA GLN A 191 16.41 -1.00 31.68
C GLN A 191 15.41 -0.46 32.73
N LEU A 192 14.13 -0.88 32.58
CA LEU A 192 12.94 -0.59 33.40
C LEU A 192 12.05 -1.86 33.51
N GLY A 193 11.23 -1.96 34.56
CA GLY A 193 10.28 -3.07 34.82
C GLY A 193 8.85 -2.60 35.14
N SER A 194 7.87 -3.53 35.14
CA SER A 194 6.42 -3.26 35.27
C SER A 194 5.67 -4.38 36.05
N THR A 195 4.39 -4.15 36.43
CA THR A 195 3.49 -5.07 37.16
C THR A 195 2.03 -5.06 36.64
N GLN A 196 1.32 -6.19 36.81
CA GLN A 196 0.09 -6.66 36.14
C GLN A 196 -1.27 -6.36 36.81
N LYS A 197 -2.38 -6.53 36.05
CA LYS A 197 -3.80 -6.39 36.47
C LYS A 197 -4.74 -7.30 35.62
N GLN A 198 -5.93 -7.66 36.14
CA GLN A 198 -6.86 -8.71 35.64
C GLN A 198 -7.95 -8.28 34.63
N LEU A 199 -8.61 -9.27 33.97
CA LEU A 199 -9.22 -9.21 32.62
C LEU A 199 -10.57 -9.94 32.44
N GLU A 200 -11.43 -9.49 31.49
CA GLU A 200 -12.80 -10.01 31.24
C GLU A 200 -13.15 -10.18 29.73
N VAL A 201 -13.72 -11.33 29.34
CA VAL A 201 -13.94 -11.81 27.95
C VAL A 201 -15.42 -11.68 27.49
N VAL A 202 -15.66 -11.25 26.24
CA VAL A 202 -17.01 -11.01 25.67
C VAL A 202 -17.49 -12.03 24.63
N LYS A 203 -16.64 -12.50 23.72
CA LYS A 203 -17.04 -13.45 22.67
C LYS A 203 -15.88 -14.34 22.31
N ILE A 204 -16.15 -15.60 21.97
CA ILE A 204 -15.14 -16.55 21.49
C ILE A 204 -15.61 -17.08 20.14
N ASN A 205 -14.84 -16.87 19.08
CA ASN A 205 -15.09 -17.45 17.76
C ASN A 205 -14.08 -18.57 17.53
N LEU A 206 -14.55 -19.80 17.32
CA LEU A 206 -13.68 -20.93 17.06
C LEU A 206 -13.18 -20.89 15.60
N VAL A 207 -11.92 -21.26 15.39
CA VAL A 207 -11.32 -21.42 14.07
C VAL A 207 -11.39 -22.89 13.71
N TYR A 208 -11.88 -23.17 12.51
CA TYR A 208 -11.98 -24.53 11.99
C TYR A 208 -10.87 -24.78 10.95
N ASN A 209 -10.38 -26.01 10.88
CA ASN A 209 -9.48 -26.47 9.83
C ASN A 209 -10.28 -26.54 8.52
N ILE A 210 -10.03 -25.57 7.64
CA ILE A 210 -10.66 -25.45 6.33
C ILE A 210 -9.80 -26.04 5.20
N GLU A 211 -8.72 -26.75 5.51
CA GLU A 211 -7.78 -27.26 4.50
C GLU A 211 -8.50 -28.07 3.41
N TYR A 212 -9.46 -28.92 3.79
CA TYR A 212 -10.22 -29.69 2.81
C TYR A 212 -11.14 -28.81 1.95
N ILE A 213 -11.72 -27.74 2.50
CA ILE A 213 -12.47 -26.75 1.70
C ILE A 213 -11.52 -26.08 0.71
N THR A 214 -10.35 -25.63 1.17
CA THR A 214 -9.33 -25.02 0.30
C THR A 214 -8.89 -25.99 -0.80
N GLN A 215 -8.67 -27.26 -0.49
CA GLN A 215 -8.37 -28.30 -1.49
C GLN A 215 -9.53 -28.52 -2.48
N LEU A 216 -10.79 -28.47 -2.03
CA LEU A 216 -11.95 -28.56 -2.93
C LEU A 216 -12.06 -27.32 -3.83
N GLU A 217 -11.80 -26.12 -3.31
CA GLU A 217 -11.74 -24.87 -4.09
C GLU A 217 -10.63 -24.95 -5.15
N GLU A 218 -9.44 -25.41 -4.79
CA GLU A 218 -8.34 -25.63 -5.75
C GLU A 218 -8.69 -26.67 -6.82
N ARG A 219 -9.39 -27.76 -6.45
CA ARG A 219 -9.88 -28.75 -7.40
C ARG A 219 -10.96 -28.19 -8.32
N LEU A 220 -11.85 -27.36 -7.78
CA LEU A 220 -12.87 -26.67 -8.56
C LEU A 220 -12.23 -25.73 -9.58
N ASP A 221 -11.24 -24.95 -9.18
CA ASP A 221 -10.47 -24.07 -10.07
C ASP A 221 -9.75 -24.84 -11.17
N LEU A 222 -9.15 -25.99 -10.82
CA LEU A 222 -8.51 -26.87 -11.80
C LEU A 222 -9.54 -27.47 -12.78
N ALA A 223 -10.70 -27.93 -12.30
CA ALA A 223 -11.77 -28.45 -13.14
C ALA A 223 -12.33 -27.39 -14.09
N ILE A 224 -12.53 -26.16 -13.59
CA ILE A 224 -12.90 -25.00 -14.41
C ILE A 224 -11.82 -24.74 -15.46
N LYS A 225 -10.54 -24.73 -15.08
CA LYS A 225 -9.43 -24.53 -16.04
C LYS A 225 -9.41 -25.61 -17.12
N ASN A 226 -9.62 -26.87 -16.76
CA ASN A 226 -9.71 -27.99 -17.71
C ASN A 226 -10.89 -27.80 -18.68
N LYS A 227 -12.06 -27.39 -18.18
CA LYS A 227 -13.22 -27.03 -19.02
C LYS A 227 -12.89 -25.89 -19.96
N GLN A 228 -12.18 -24.85 -19.50
CA GLN A 228 -11.76 -23.73 -20.35
C GLN A 228 -10.76 -24.17 -21.44
N GLU A 229 -9.81 -25.05 -21.12
CA GLU A 229 -8.86 -25.59 -22.09
C GLU A 229 -9.54 -26.50 -23.11
N PHE A 230 -10.50 -27.31 -22.67
CA PHE A 230 -11.34 -28.13 -23.54
C PHE A 230 -12.10 -27.25 -24.55
N LEU A 231 -12.81 -26.22 -24.07
CA LEU A 231 -13.56 -25.30 -24.92
C LEU A 231 -12.66 -24.53 -25.91
N LYS A 232 -11.44 -24.17 -25.49
CA LYS A 232 -10.44 -23.56 -26.39
C LYS A 232 -10.04 -24.49 -27.53
N LYS A 233 -9.93 -25.79 -27.26
CA LYS A 233 -9.40 -26.80 -28.18
C LYS A 233 -10.45 -27.31 -29.17
N TYR A 234 -11.67 -27.61 -28.70
CA TYR A 234 -12.68 -28.32 -29.50
C TYR A 234 -13.78 -27.42 -30.05
N HIS A 235 -13.81 -26.13 -29.64
CA HIS A 235 -14.95 -25.23 -29.84
C HIS A 235 -16.23 -25.79 -29.15
N TYR A 236 -17.22 -24.93 -28.88
CA TYR A 236 -18.40 -25.34 -28.11
C TYR A 236 -19.20 -26.42 -28.87
N ILE A 237 -19.26 -27.63 -28.31
CA ILE A 237 -20.08 -28.74 -28.78
C ILE A 237 -20.92 -29.17 -27.58
N GLU A 238 -22.19 -28.81 -27.59
CA GLU A 238 -23.13 -29.01 -26.46
C GLU A 238 -23.34 -30.49 -26.13
N ASP A 239 -23.16 -31.38 -27.12
CA ASP A 239 -23.37 -32.82 -27.02
C ASP A 239 -22.08 -33.63 -26.78
N ASP A 240 -20.94 -32.99 -26.49
CA ASP A 240 -19.69 -33.72 -26.25
C ASP A 240 -19.70 -34.41 -24.88
N PRO A 241 -19.50 -35.75 -24.80
CA PRO A 241 -19.57 -36.48 -23.54
C PRO A 241 -18.47 -36.06 -22.55
N VAL A 242 -17.30 -35.62 -23.02
CA VAL A 242 -16.21 -35.12 -22.18
C VAL A 242 -16.57 -33.76 -21.58
N PHE A 243 -17.27 -32.92 -22.34
CA PHE A 243 -17.77 -31.65 -21.83
C PHE A 243 -18.80 -31.87 -20.72
N THR A 244 -19.78 -32.75 -20.94
CA THR A 244 -20.80 -33.11 -19.95
C THR A 244 -20.18 -33.73 -18.70
N ASP A 245 -19.16 -34.58 -18.84
CA ASP A 245 -18.41 -35.14 -17.71
C ASP A 245 -17.67 -34.05 -16.92
N LEU A 246 -17.05 -33.08 -17.59
CA LEU A 246 -16.43 -31.92 -16.93
C LEU A 246 -17.45 -31.03 -16.20
N GLU A 247 -18.63 -30.81 -16.79
CA GLU A 247 -19.71 -30.07 -16.13
C GLU A 247 -20.24 -30.81 -14.90
N GLN A 248 -20.48 -32.11 -15.04
CA GLN A 248 -20.93 -32.96 -13.94
C GLN A 248 -19.87 -33.03 -12.84
N HIS A 249 -18.59 -33.08 -13.19
CA HIS A 249 -17.49 -33.05 -12.24
C HIS A 249 -17.41 -31.72 -11.48
N ILE A 250 -17.55 -30.59 -12.17
CA ILE A 250 -17.64 -29.26 -11.55
C ILE A 250 -18.84 -29.20 -10.59
N GLN A 251 -20.02 -29.67 -11.03
CA GLN A 251 -21.21 -29.71 -10.19
C GLN A 251 -21.04 -30.63 -8.97
N ASP A 252 -20.40 -31.80 -9.11
CA ASP A 252 -20.11 -32.70 -7.98
C ASP A 252 -19.15 -32.04 -6.98
N ILE A 253 -18.07 -31.40 -7.45
CA ILE A 253 -17.17 -30.65 -6.55
C ILE A 253 -17.93 -29.52 -5.83
N GLN A 254 -18.78 -28.77 -6.53
CA GLN A 254 -19.61 -27.73 -5.93
C GLN A 254 -20.57 -28.29 -4.89
N GLN A 255 -21.30 -29.36 -5.21
CA GLN A 255 -22.20 -30.00 -4.25
C GLN A 255 -21.46 -30.54 -3.02
N ARG A 256 -20.24 -31.06 -3.18
CA ARG A 256 -19.40 -31.50 -2.05
C ARG A 256 -18.93 -30.32 -1.21
N LEU A 257 -18.57 -29.22 -1.85
CA LEU A 257 -18.15 -27.98 -1.19
C LEU A 257 -19.31 -27.39 -0.38
N ASP A 258 -20.51 -27.31 -0.97
CA ASP A 258 -21.73 -26.86 -0.30
C ASP A 258 -22.09 -27.78 0.88
N LYS A 259 -22.12 -29.11 0.66
CA LYS A 259 -22.36 -30.09 1.74
C LYS A 259 -21.33 -29.98 2.87
N MET A 260 -20.06 -29.73 2.54
CA MET A 260 -19.03 -29.63 3.56
C MET A 260 -19.18 -28.34 4.38
N GLN A 261 -19.42 -27.21 3.71
CA GLN A 261 -19.70 -25.93 4.38
C GLN A 261 -20.91 -26.04 5.32
N GLU A 262 -21.96 -26.76 4.93
CA GLU A 262 -23.11 -27.03 5.80
C GLU A 262 -22.79 -27.97 6.97
N SER A 263 -21.86 -28.91 6.81
CA SER A 263 -21.55 -29.94 7.82
C SER A 263 -20.57 -29.48 8.91
N ILE A 264 -19.70 -28.50 8.64
CA ILE A 264 -18.67 -28.06 9.60
C ILE A 264 -19.27 -27.52 10.90
N PRO A 265 -20.30 -26.64 10.88
CA PRO A 265 -20.93 -26.17 12.11
C PRO A 265 -21.60 -27.30 12.92
N GLN A 266 -21.97 -28.41 12.28
CA GLN A 266 -22.62 -29.54 12.93
C GLN A 266 -21.62 -30.52 13.56
N LYS A 267 -20.33 -30.42 13.19
CA LYS A 267 -19.26 -31.35 13.59
C LYS A 267 -18.07 -30.59 14.18
N GLU A 268 -18.35 -29.63 15.07
CA GLU A 268 -17.34 -28.70 15.59
C GLU A 268 -16.10 -29.41 16.15
N GLU A 269 -16.29 -30.50 16.89
CA GLU A 269 -15.19 -31.28 17.49
C GLU A 269 -14.20 -31.86 16.47
N GLN A 270 -14.68 -32.22 15.27
CA GLN A 270 -13.85 -32.84 14.24
C GLN A 270 -13.04 -31.80 13.45
N TYR A 271 -13.60 -30.60 13.27
CA TYR A 271 -13.01 -29.57 12.42
C TYR A 271 -12.37 -28.44 13.21
N PHE A 272 -12.45 -28.38 14.54
CA PHE A 272 -11.82 -27.32 15.31
C PHE A 272 -10.29 -27.35 15.19
N ALA A 273 -9.68 -26.24 14.77
CA ALA A 273 -8.24 -26.11 14.55
C ALA A 273 -7.44 -25.89 15.85
N GLY A 274 -8.09 -25.95 17.02
CA GLY A 274 -7.45 -25.64 18.31
C GLY A 274 -7.22 -24.14 18.53
N ILE A 275 -7.68 -23.27 17.62
CA ILE A 275 -7.48 -21.82 17.68
C ILE A 275 -8.84 -21.15 17.88
N ALA A 276 -8.93 -20.14 18.75
CA ALA A 276 -10.13 -19.33 18.92
C ALA A 276 -9.79 -17.83 18.95
N PHE A 277 -10.63 -17.01 18.32
CA PHE A 277 -10.58 -15.55 18.44
C PHE A 277 -11.42 -15.12 19.63
N ILE A 278 -10.76 -14.58 20.65
CA ILE A 278 -11.41 -14.09 21.85
C ILE A 278 -11.56 -12.56 21.74
N SER A 279 -12.80 -12.08 21.72
CA SER A 279 -13.16 -10.68 21.85
C SER A 279 -13.35 -10.35 23.32
N PHE A 280 -12.80 -9.23 23.76
CA PHE A 280 -12.91 -8.72 25.13
C PHE A 280 -13.88 -7.54 25.17
N GLN A 281 -14.39 -7.20 26.36
CA GLN A 281 -15.36 -6.10 26.49
C GLN A 281 -14.77 -4.74 26.13
N THR A 282 -13.47 -4.59 26.38
CA THR A 282 -12.73 -3.39 26.06
C THR A 282 -11.43 -3.76 25.33
N GLU A 283 -10.97 -2.90 24.42
CA GLU A 283 -9.68 -3.09 23.72
C GLU A 283 -8.51 -3.13 24.71
N GLN A 284 -8.63 -2.45 25.85
CA GLN A 284 -7.66 -2.46 26.94
C GLN A 284 -7.45 -3.88 27.49
N MET A 285 -8.55 -4.61 27.72
CA MET A 285 -8.50 -5.98 28.25
C MET A 285 -7.80 -6.97 27.29
N LYS A 286 -8.02 -6.80 25.99
CA LYS A 286 -7.29 -7.56 24.96
C LYS A 286 -5.78 -7.28 25.03
N GLN A 287 -5.39 -6.02 25.18
CA GLN A 287 -3.98 -5.63 25.23
C GLN A 287 -3.28 -6.13 26.49
N ASP A 288 -3.99 -6.23 27.63
CA ASP A 288 -3.39 -6.82 28.83
C ASP A 288 -3.29 -8.36 28.70
N VAL A 289 -4.23 -9.05 28.04
CA VAL A 289 -4.10 -10.51 27.77
C VAL A 289 -2.91 -10.78 26.84
N LEU A 290 -2.71 -9.94 25.83
CA LEU A 290 -1.60 -10.07 24.89
C LEU A 290 -0.24 -9.74 25.52
N ARG A 291 -0.22 -8.87 26.53
CA ARG A 291 0.98 -8.57 27.33
C ARG A 291 1.31 -9.70 28.31
N ASP A 292 0.30 -10.32 28.89
CA ASP A 292 0.45 -11.38 29.90
C ASP A 292 0.74 -12.75 29.29
N ASN A 293 0.37 -12.95 28.02
CA ASN A 293 0.76 -14.10 27.19
C ASN A 293 1.81 -13.72 26.13
N GLN A 294 2.88 -13.03 26.54
CA GLN A 294 4.07 -12.93 25.71
C GLN A 294 4.81 -14.27 25.72
N PHE A 295 4.49 -15.14 24.77
CA PHE A 295 5.55 -16.03 24.25
C PHE A 295 6.70 -15.12 23.82
N SER A 296 7.93 -15.43 24.23
CA SER A 296 9.12 -14.73 23.77
C SER A 296 9.04 -14.57 22.24
N LYS A 297 9.46 -13.41 21.71
CA LYS A 297 9.52 -13.23 20.24
C LYS A 297 10.27 -14.40 19.58
N TRP A 298 11.22 -14.99 20.30
CA TRP A 298 11.93 -16.19 19.91
C TRP A 298 11.11 -17.48 19.98
N GLU A 299 10.22 -17.67 20.96
CA GLU A 299 9.36 -18.84 21.07
C GLU A 299 8.27 -18.87 19.97
N LYS A 300 7.74 -17.69 19.58
CA LYS A 300 6.80 -17.58 18.45
C LYS A 300 7.49 -17.87 17.12
N VAL A 301 8.71 -17.35 16.94
CA VAL A 301 9.52 -17.60 15.74
C VAL A 301 9.98 -19.05 15.70
N GLU A 302 10.37 -19.64 16.82
CA GLU A 302 10.78 -21.04 16.93
C GLU A 302 9.63 -22.00 16.67
N SER A 303 8.43 -21.73 17.21
CA SER A 303 7.21 -22.51 16.96
C SER A 303 6.76 -22.43 15.50
N TYR A 304 6.85 -21.24 14.89
CA TYR A 304 6.47 -20.99 13.50
C TYR A 304 7.45 -21.60 12.50
N LEU A 305 8.76 -21.40 12.69
CA LEU A 305 9.81 -21.97 11.83
C LEU A 305 9.87 -23.50 11.86
N ARG A 306 9.29 -24.11 12.90
CA ARG A 306 9.25 -25.56 13.08
C ARG A 306 7.95 -26.20 12.63
N GLY A 307 6.99 -25.44 12.09
CA GLY A 307 5.69 -25.99 11.66
C GLY A 307 4.94 -26.75 12.77
N GLY A 308 5.28 -26.51 14.05
CA GLY A 308 4.80 -27.29 15.19
C GLY A 308 5.61 -28.54 15.60
N GLU A 309 6.66 -28.95 14.87
CA GLU A 309 7.48 -30.14 15.18
C GLU A 309 8.94 -29.82 15.58
N LYS A 310 9.43 -30.37 16.70
CA LYS A 310 10.85 -30.24 17.09
C LYS A 310 11.74 -31.18 16.26
N GLY A 311 12.29 -30.67 15.15
CA GLY A 311 13.31 -31.36 14.34
C GLY A 311 14.66 -30.64 14.30
N LYS A 312 15.75 -31.41 14.45
CA LYS A 312 17.17 -30.98 14.36
C LYS A 312 17.56 -30.68 12.91
N ILE A 313 18.39 -29.64 12.70
CA ILE A 313 19.00 -29.33 11.41
C ILE A 313 20.51 -29.56 11.49
N ASN A 314 21.04 -30.06 10.38
CA ASN A 314 22.34 -30.67 10.16
C ASN A 314 23.34 -29.63 9.61
N ASP A 315 24.59 -29.72 10.05
CA ASP A 315 25.73 -28.92 9.59
C ASP A 315 26.33 -29.54 8.33
N GLN A 316 26.09 -28.95 7.16
CA GLN A 316 26.96 -29.02 5.98
C GLN A 316 26.35 -28.20 4.86
N ASP A 317 26.94 -27.04 4.58
CA ASP A 317 27.24 -26.54 3.23
C ASP A 317 27.64 -25.06 3.34
N LEU A 318 28.87 -24.75 2.93
CA LEU A 318 29.26 -23.53 2.19
C LEU A 318 30.78 -23.55 1.98
N THR A 319 31.17 -24.08 0.82
CA THR A 319 32.54 -24.05 0.29
C THR A 319 32.83 -22.72 -0.40
N TRP A 320 34.06 -22.23 -0.21
CA TRP A 320 34.64 -21.06 -0.86
C TRP A 320 35.55 -21.49 -2.02
N ASN A 321 35.54 -20.77 -3.14
CA ASN A 321 36.65 -20.83 -4.10
C ASN A 321 36.93 -19.52 -4.87
N LYS A 322 38.23 -19.33 -5.12
CA LYS A 322 38.99 -18.17 -5.65
C LYS A 322 38.82 -17.92 -7.16
N THR A 323 39.17 -16.69 -7.59
CA THR A 323 39.91 -16.47 -8.86
C THR A 323 40.75 -15.18 -8.85
N GLN A 324 41.89 -15.22 -9.57
CA GLN A 324 43.02 -14.27 -9.59
C GLN A 324 43.02 -13.29 -10.79
N MET A 325 43.91 -12.30 -10.69
CA MET A 325 44.43 -11.30 -11.66
C MET A 325 44.90 -11.92 -13.01
N ILE A 326 45.22 -11.24 -14.13
CA ILE A 326 46.03 -10.01 -14.44
C ILE A 326 45.70 -9.60 -15.89
N GLU A 327 45.68 -8.30 -16.26
CA GLU A 327 46.38 -7.81 -17.48
C GLU A 327 46.54 -6.28 -17.50
N HIS A 328 47.78 -5.84 -17.70
CA HIS A 328 48.16 -4.44 -17.85
C HIS A 328 49.07 -4.33 -19.08
N THR A 329 49.05 -3.15 -19.72
CA THR A 329 50.05 -2.61 -20.67
C THR A 329 49.61 -2.52 -22.14
N LEU A 330 48.80 -1.49 -22.48
CA LEU A 330 48.78 -0.88 -23.83
C LEU A 330 48.11 0.50 -23.87
N ARG A 331 48.48 1.40 -22.95
CA ARG A 331 47.78 2.69 -22.79
C ARG A 331 48.75 3.82 -22.47
N LYS A 332 49.39 4.43 -23.47
CA LYS A 332 50.19 5.67 -23.25
C LYS A 332 50.12 6.74 -24.34
N LYS A 333 49.20 6.62 -25.32
CA LYS A 333 49.03 7.66 -26.35
C LYS A 333 47.58 8.06 -26.66
N LEU A 334 46.61 7.50 -25.90
CA LEU A 334 45.17 7.70 -26.05
C LEU A 334 44.53 8.50 -24.88
N GLU A 335 45.30 8.84 -23.85
CA GLU A 335 44.77 9.09 -22.50
C GLU A 335 44.08 10.44 -22.29
N GLY A 336 44.41 11.48 -23.06
CA GLY A 336 43.76 12.79 -22.97
C GLY A 336 42.31 12.81 -23.48
N ARG A 337 42.00 12.08 -24.57
CA ARG A 337 40.62 11.89 -25.05
C ARG A 337 39.89 10.78 -24.29
N PHE A 338 40.62 9.83 -23.73
CA PHE A 338 40.05 8.72 -22.96
C PHE A 338 39.47 9.19 -21.62
N SER A 339 40.06 10.17 -20.94
CA SER A 339 39.57 10.66 -19.63
C SER A 339 38.16 11.27 -19.68
N TYR A 340 37.85 12.12 -20.67
CA TYR A 340 36.50 12.67 -20.84
C TYR A 340 35.48 11.59 -21.20
N ILE A 341 35.83 10.69 -22.12
CA ILE A 341 34.97 9.57 -22.52
C ILE A 341 34.75 8.62 -21.33
N GLN A 342 35.77 8.31 -20.54
CA GLN A 342 35.66 7.51 -19.32
C GLN A 342 34.73 8.14 -18.32
N THR A 343 34.87 9.43 -18.06
CA THR A 343 34.01 10.14 -17.09
C THR A 343 32.55 10.12 -17.57
N ALA A 344 32.31 10.37 -18.85
CA ALA A 344 30.97 10.25 -19.44
C ALA A 344 30.41 8.83 -19.37
N LEU A 345 31.24 7.80 -19.61
CA LEU A 345 30.86 6.39 -19.51
C LEU A 345 30.55 5.99 -18.06
N ILE A 346 31.37 6.43 -17.10
CA ILE A 346 31.14 6.20 -15.67
C ILE A 346 29.83 6.88 -15.26
N ASN A 347 29.59 8.12 -15.67
CA ASN A 347 28.36 8.84 -15.35
C ASN A 347 27.12 8.18 -15.97
N SER A 348 27.22 7.71 -17.22
CA SER A 348 26.17 6.93 -17.89
C SER A 348 25.88 5.62 -17.16
N TYR A 349 26.92 4.85 -16.82
CA TYR A 349 26.79 3.59 -16.08
C TYR A 349 26.17 3.81 -14.71
N SER A 350 26.63 4.84 -14.00
CA SER A 350 26.11 5.28 -12.69
C SER A 350 24.60 5.56 -12.76
N PHE A 351 24.18 6.33 -13.76
CA PHE A 351 22.78 6.64 -13.99
C PHE A 351 21.95 5.39 -14.30
N LEU A 352 22.45 4.51 -15.19
CA LEU A 352 21.77 3.24 -15.53
C LEU A 352 21.64 2.32 -14.32
N LEU A 353 22.68 2.25 -13.47
CA LEU A 353 22.66 1.48 -12.24
C LEU A 353 21.63 2.03 -11.25
N CYS A 354 21.58 3.36 -11.06
CA CYS A 354 20.58 4.00 -10.22
C CYS A 354 19.16 3.75 -10.74
N LEU A 355 18.96 3.87 -12.05
CA LEU A 355 17.67 3.56 -12.69
C LEU A 355 17.27 2.10 -12.47
N LEU A 356 18.22 1.16 -12.57
CA LEU A 356 17.99 -0.26 -12.32
C LEU A 356 17.60 -0.50 -10.86
N ILE A 357 18.32 0.08 -9.90
CA ILE A 357 18.03 -0.04 -8.46
C ILE A 357 16.61 0.47 -8.16
N VAL A 358 16.27 1.68 -8.62
CA VAL A 358 14.93 2.26 -8.44
C VAL A 358 13.86 1.37 -9.08
N SER A 359 14.13 0.84 -10.27
CA SER A 359 13.19 -0.05 -10.98
C SER A 359 12.98 -1.37 -10.23
N LEU A 360 14.06 -1.99 -9.73
CA LEU A 360 13.96 -3.22 -8.93
C LEU A 360 13.19 -2.98 -7.63
N ASN A 361 13.43 -1.85 -6.97
CA ASN A 361 12.69 -1.44 -5.78
C ASN A 361 11.20 -1.26 -6.07
N GLN A 362 10.87 -0.58 -7.16
CA GLN A 362 9.48 -0.28 -7.47
C GLN A 362 8.70 -1.53 -7.92
N PHE A 363 9.28 -2.40 -8.74
CA PHE A 363 8.54 -3.52 -9.35
C PHE A 363 8.71 -4.84 -8.61
N TRP A 364 9.94 -5.17 -8.21
CA TRP A 364 10.24 -6.49 -7.69
C TRP A 364 10.07 -6.55 -6.18
N LEU A 365 10.65 -5.61 -5.44
CA LEU A 365 10.58 -5.60 -3.98
C LEU A 365 9.13 -5.47 -3.47
N GLN A 366 8.31 -4.64 -4.13
CA GLN A 366 6.88 -4.53 -3.83
C GLN A 366 6.16 -5.88 -3.89
N LYS A 367 6.48 -6.72 -4.90
CA LYS A 367 5.88 -8.04 -5.10
C LYS A 367 6.37 -9.05 -4.08
N VAL A 368 7.66 -9.04 -3.76
CA VAL A 368 8.23 -9.90 -2.72
C VAL A 368 7.60 -9.59 -1.37
N MET A 369 7.49 -8.31 -0.99
CA MET A 369 6.86 -7.91 0.26
C MET A 369 5.38 -8.28 0.32
N GLN A 370 4.66 -8.16 -0.81
CA GLN A 370 3.26 -8.58 -0.88
C GLN A 370 3.13 -10.08 -0.56
N GLN A 371 3.96 -10.92 -1.18
CA GLN A 371 3.97 -12.37 -0.94
C GLN A 371 4.33 -12.73 0.51
N ILE A 372 5.26 -12.00 1.14
CA ILE A 372 5.63 -12.22 2.54
C ILE A 372 4.42 -11.93 3.45
N VAL A 373 3.75 -10.80 3.25
CA VAL A 373 2.61 -10.41 4.08
C VAL A 373 1.38 -11.29 3.83
N ASP A 374 1.17 -11.74 2.58
CA ASP A 374 0.12 -12.71 2.25
C ASP A 374 0.30 -14.01 3.04
N LYS A 375 1.54 -14.50 3.19
CA LYS A 375 1.86 -15.70 3.98
C LYS A 375 1.63 -15.53 5.49
N GLU A 376 1.71 -14.31 5.99
CA GLU A 376 1.52 -14.02 7.42
C GLU A 376 0.05 -14.04 7.87
N SER A 377 -0.90 -14.13 6.92
CA SER A 377 -2.33 -14.41 7.18
C SER A 377 -2.96 -13.53 8.27
N TYR A 378 -2.86 -12.20 8.10
CA TYR A 378 -3.45 -11.25 9.05
C TYR A 378 -4.97 -11.38 9.16
N SER A 379 -5.48 -11.32 10.40
CA SER A 379 -6.91 -11.48 10.70
C SER A 379 -7.82 -10.37 10.14
N THR A 380 -7.27 -9.20 9.81
CA THR A 380 -8.03 -8.08 9.24
C THR A 380 -7.25 -7.42 8.12
N ARG A 381 -7.97 -6.90 7.12
CA ARG A 381 -7.38 -6.14 6.01
C ARG A 381 -6.69 -4.86 6.45
N THR A 382 -7.21 -4.19 7.48
CA THR A 382 -6.54 -3.03 8.08
C THR A 382 -5.16 -3.40 8.63
N ARG A 383 -5.03 -4.50 9.40
CA ARG A 383 -3.73 -4.98 9.89
C ARG A 383 -2.81 -5.45 8.77
N TYR A 384 -3.36 -6.14 7.76
CA TYR A 384 -2.63 -6.49 6.55
C TYR A 384 -2.02 -5.25 5.89
N ASN A 385 -2.82 -4.20 5.68
CA ASN A 385 -2.38 -2.96 5.04
C ASN A 385 -1.34 -2.21 5.90
N ILE A 386 -1.49 -2.17 7.22
CA ILE A 386 -0.49 -1.59 8.14
C ILE A 386 0.82 -2.37 8.03
N ALA A 387 0.77 -3.70 8.14
CA ALA A 387 1.96 -4.54 8.07
C ALA A 387 2.66 -4.44 6.71
N TYR A 388 1.88 -4.45 5.63
CA TYR A 388 2.39 -4.30 4.27
C TYR A 388 3.05 -2.94 4.05
N ALA A 389 2.38 -1.84 4.40
CA ALA A 389 2.93 -0.50 4.28
C ALA A 389 4.23 -0.37 5.08
N THR A 390 4.22 -0.80 6.36
CA THR A 390 5.37 -0.71 7.26
C THR A 390 6.57 -1.48 6.71
N LYS A 391 6.40 -2.77 6.40
CA LYS A 391 7.49 -3.63 5.90
C LYS A 391 8.02 -3.15 4.55
N LEU A 392 7.13 -2.72 3.67
CA LEU A 392 7.51 -2.19 2.36
C LEU A 392 8.29 -0.88 2.50
N SER A 393 7.87 0.05 3.37
CA SER A 393 8.64 1.28 3.66
C SER A 393 10.04 0.98 4.16
N PHE A 394 10.17 0.08 5.14
CA PHE A 394 11.47 -0.29 5.69
C PHE A 394 12.34 -0.96 4.62
N ALA A 395 11.80 -1.92 3.88
CA ALA A 395 12.55 -2.61 2.83
C ALA A 395 13.02 -1.62 1.74
N LEU A 396 12.16 -0.71 1.30
CA LEU A 396 12.49 0.32 0.31
C LEU A 396 13.55 1.30 0.82
N PHE A 397 13.42 1.76 2.07
CA PHE A 397 14.40 2.64 2.70
C PHE A 397 15.75 1.95 2.88
N LEU A 398 15.79 0.74 3.46
CA LEU A 398 17.02 0.00 3.70
C LEU A 398 17.75 -0.32 2.39
N ASN A 399 17.03 -0.74 1.36
CA ASN A 399 17.65 -1.08 0.07
C ASN A 399 18.12 0.16 -0.70
N SER A 400 17.40 1.29 -0.61
CA SER A 400 17.77 2.51 -1.34
C SER A 400 18.84 3.32 -0.61
N ALA A 401 18.74 3.46 0.72
CA ALA A 401 19.64 4.30 1.51
C ALA A 401 20.86 3.52 2.01
N LEU A 402 20.64 2.43 2.76
CA LEU A 402 21.72 1.83 3.55
C LEU A 402 22.64 0.93 2.74
N ILE A 403 22.09 0.06 1.89
CA ILE A 403 22.90 -0.90 1.13
C ILE A 403 23.86 -0.17 0.19
N TYR A 404 23.38 0.87 -0.49
CA TYR A 404 24.22 1.67 -1.37
C TYR A 404 25.23 2.51 -0.59
N SER A 405 24.80 3.19 0.47
CA SER A 405 25.70 3.93 1.37
C SER A 405 26.82 3.05 1.93
N LEU A 406 26.50 1.83 2.35
CA LEU A 406 27.50 0.89 2.89
C LEU A 406 28.47 0.39 1.81
N SER A 407 27.98 0.13 0.60
CA SER A 407 28.84 -0.25 -0.52
C SER A 407 29.86 0.84 -0.86
N GLN A 408 29.42 2.10 -0.89
CA GLN A 408 30.30 3.24 -1.15
C GLN A 408 31.22 3.57 0.02
N PHE A 409 30.76 3.36 1.25
CA PHE A 409 31.60 3.43 2.45
C PHE A 409 32.83 2.52 2.35
N LEU A 410 32.66 1.29 1.85
CA LEU A 410 33.75 0.34 1.65
C LEU A 410 34.73 0.74 0.54
N GLN A 411 34.30 1.58 -0.40
CA GLN A 411 35.12 2.03 -1.55
C GLN A 411 35.90 3.31 -1.28
N SER A 412 35.62 4.02 -0.16
CA SER A 412 36.24 5.29 0.21
C SER A 412 36.16 6.40 -0.86
N ASN A 413 35.29 6.26 -1.87
CA ASN A 413 35.08 7.24 -2.93
C ASN A 413 33.83 8.09 -2.63
N TYR A 414 34.00 9.14 -1.84
CA TYR A 414 32.87 9.97 -1.41
C TYR A 414 32.49 11.07 -2.41
N PHE A 415 33.50 11.71 -3.01
CA PHE A 415 33.35 12.94 -3.80
C PHE A 415 33.75 12.81 -5.27
N GLY A 416 34.44 11.72 -5.63
CA GLY A 416 34.94 11.52 -6.97
C GLY A 416 33.83 11.22 -8.00
N PRO A 417 34.20 11.07 -9.28
CA PRO A 417 33.24 10.63 -10.30
C PRO A 417 32.68 9.25 -9.95
N GLY A 418 31.35 9.14 -9.97
CA GLY A 418 30.66 7.95 -9.49
C GLY A 418 30.76 7.71 -7.98
N GLY A 419 31.25 8.69 -7.21
CA GLY A 419 31.32 8.62 -5.76
C GLY A 419 29.95 8.70 -5.09
N PHE A 420 29.97 8.48 -3.78
CA PHE A 420 28.78 8.39 -2.94
C PHE A 420 27.78 9.53 -3.14
N ILE A 421 28.22 10.78 -3.01
CA ILE A 421 27.33 11.96 -3.07
C ILE A 421 26.71 12.11 -4.46
N TYR A 422 27.53 11.91 -5.50
CA TYR A 422 27.08 11.97 -6.89
C TYR A 422 25.96 10.94 -7.13
N MET A 423 26.18 9.70 -6.70
CA MET A 423 25.26 8.59 -6.92
C MET A 423 23.97 8.73 -6.12
N GLU A 424 24.05 9.07 -4.83
CA GLU A 424 22.86 9.26 -3.99
C GLU A 424 22.00 10.43 -4.46
N THR A 425 22.63 11.48 -5.01
CA THR A 425 21.87 12.57 -5.64
C THR A 425 21.09 12.07 -6.86
N TRP A 426 21.68 11.19 -7.67
CA TRP A 426 20.97 10.58 -8.80
C TRP A 426 19.86 9.63 -8.34
N VAL A 427 20.10 8.81 -7.32
CA VAL A 427 19.06 7.96 -6.70
C VAL A 427 17.89 8.84 -6.23
N LEU A 428 18.17 9.96 -5.57
CA LEU A 428 17.17 10.92 -5.10
C LEU A 428 16.38 11.57 -6.23
N ILE A 429 17.05 12.03 -7.30
CA ILE A 429 16.40 12.61 -8.48
C ILE A 429 15.49 11.57 -9.15
N ILE A 430 16.02 10.37 -9.41
CA ILE A 430 15.27 9.30 -10.06
C ILE A 430 14.09 8.86 -9.19
N ASN A 431 14.28 8.71 -7.88
CA ASN A 431 13.18 8.42 -6.93
C ASN A 431 12.15 9.54 -6.83
N SER A 432 12.53 10.78 -7.09
CA SER A 432 11.61 11.92 -7.09
C SER A 432 10.77 11.98 -8.37
N VAL A 433 11.30 11.51 -9.49
CA VAL A 433 10.67 11.64 -10.82
C VAL A 433 9.95 10.36 -11.26
N ILE A 434 10.61 9.20 -11.14
CA ILE A 434 10.13 7.94 -11.71
C ILE A 434 8.85 7.43 -11.06
N PRO A 435 8.70 7.34 -9.72
CA PRO A 435 7.47 6.80 -9.13
C PRO A 435 6.21 7.61 -9.49
N PRO A 436 6.19 8.96 -9.39
CA PRO A 436 5.04 9.73 -9.86
C PRO A 436 4.74 9.54 -11.35
N LEU A 437 5.78 9.45 -12.20
CA LEU A 437 5.59 9.20 -13.64
C LEU A 437 5.02 7.81 -13.92
N ILE A 438 5.52 6.76 -13.26
CA ILE A 438 4.98 5.39 -13.39
C ILE A 438 3.53 5.37 -12.92
N SER A 439 3.22 6.02 -11.81
CA SER A 439 1.84 6.17 -11.33
C SER A 439 0.97 6.91 -12.33
N PHE A 440 1.48 7.95 -12.98
CA PHE A 440 0.72 8.69 -14.00
C PHE A 440 0.43 7.86 -15.25
N ILE A 441 1.44 7.14 -15.75
CA ILE A 441 1.31 6.24 -16.91
C ILE A 441 0.39 5.06 -16.57
N ASP A 442 0.54 4.52 -15.37
CA ASP A 442 -0.19 3.36 -14.85
C ASP A 442 -0.13 2.14 -15.80
N PRO A 443 1.05 1.52 -15.95
CA PRO A 443 1.27 0.43 -16.91
C PRO A 443 0.31 -0.76 -16.67
N TRP A 444 -0.10 -0.99 -15.43
CA TRP A 444 -1.03 -2.04 -15.06
C TRP A 444 -2.41 -1.86 -15.69
N THR A 445 -2.91 -0.63 -15.74
CA THR A 445 -4.17 -0.31 -16.42
C THR A 445 -4.07 -0.51 -17.92
N ILE A 446 -2.93 -0.16 -18.54
CA ILE A 446 -2.69 -0.41 -19.97
C ILE A 446 -2.72 -1.92 -20.27
N LEU A 447 -2.04 -2.73 -19.45
CA LEU A 447 -2.04 -4.19 -19.58
C LEU A 447 -3.43 -4.79 -19.38
N LYS A 448 -4.17 -4.35 -18.35
CA LYS A 448 -5.54 -4.81 -18.08
C LYS A 448 -6.49 -4.42 -19.22
N ASN A 449 -6.35 -3.22 -19.79
CA ASN A 449 -7.14 -2.77 -20.95
C ASN A 449 -6.85 -3.60 -22.22
N LYS A 450 -5.60 -3.99 -22.46
CA LYS A 450 -5.26 -4.92 -23.57
C LYS A 450 -5.95 -6.28 -23.37
N LYS A 451 -5.95 -6.81 -22.14
CA LYS A 451 -6.67 -8.05 -21.80
C LYS A 451 -8.19 -7.90 -21.99
N ARG A 452 -8.79 -6.79 -21.54
CA ARG A 452 -10.23 -6.48 -21.76
C ARG A 452 -10.58 -6.44 -23.25
N LYS A 453 -9.81 -5.69 -24.06
CA LYS A 453 -10.04 -5.62 -25.51
C LYS A 453 -9.97 -6.99 -26.18
N LYS A 454 -9.02 -7.83 -25.77
CA LYS A 454 -8.92 -9.21 -26.25
C LYS A 454 -10.15 -10.04 -25.87
N ALA A 455 -10.62 -9.95 -24.62
CA ALA A 455 -11.81 -10.65 -24.16
C ALA A 455 -13.09 -10.18 -24.88
N LEU A 456 -13.25 -8.86 -25.09
CA LEU A 456 -14.35 -8.28 -25.85
C LEU A 456 -14.34 -8.69 -27.33
N ALA A 457 -13.15 -8.71 -27.95
CA ALA A 457 -13.00 -9.18 -29.32
C ALA A 457 -13.33 -10.68 -29.46
N GLN A 458 -13.01 -11.48 -28.44
CA GLN A 458 -13.36 -12.90 -28.40
C GLN A 458 -14.87 -13.12 -28.21
N SER A 459 -15.54 -12.31 -27.40
CA SER A 459 -16.99 -12.42 -27.21
C SER A 459 -17.80 -11.94 -28.41
N GLN A 460 -17.27 -10.98 -29.18
CA GLN A 460 -17.90 -10.44 -30.38
C GLN A 460 -17.47 -11.15 -31.67
N ALA A 461 -16.71 -12.25 -31.58
CA ALA A 461 -16.23 -12.96 -32.74
C ALA A 461 -17.41 -13.52 -33.56
N ARG A 462 -17.57 -13.00 -34.78
CA ARG A 462 -18.54 -13.53 -35.75
C ARG A 462 -17.91 -14.69 -36.50
N ILE A 463 -18.51 -15.88 -36.41
CA ILE A 463 -18.16 -17.00 -37.28
C ILE A 463 -19.13 -16.98 -38.46
N ARG A 464 -18.61 -17.10 -39.68
CA ARG A 464 -19.45 -17.31 -40.86
C ARG A 464 -19.70 -18.81 -40.97
N VAL A 465 -20.95 -19.21 -40.79
CA VAL A 465 -21.40 -20.60 -40.93
C VAL A 465 -22.30 -20.66 -42.17
N PRO A 466 -22.09 -21.60 -43.10
CA PRO A 466 -23.03 -21.81 -44.20
C PRO A 466 -24.37 -22.27 -43.61
N ASP A 467 -25.46 -21.65 -44.05
CA ASP A 467 -26.81 -22.12 -43.73
C ASP A 467 -27.16 -23.39 -44.53
N ILE A 468 -28.36 -23.94 -44.28
CA ILE A 468 -28.84 -25.17 -44.92
C ILE A 468 -28.88 -25.05 -46.46
N TYR A 469 -28.89 -23.83 -46.99
CA TYR A 469 -28.87 -23.55 -48.43
C TYR A 469 -27.49 -23.11 -48.95
N GLY A 470 -26.44 -23.22 -48.14
CA GLY A 470 -25.08 -22.83 -48.50
C GLY A 470 -24.80 -21.32 -48.48
N LYS A 471 -25.72 -20.46 -48.00
CA LYS A 471 -25.44 -19.03 -47.81
C LYS A 471 -24.71 -18.81 -46.48
N MET A 472 -23.60 -18.10 -46.52
CA MET A 472 -22.87 -17.74 -45.29
C MET A 472 -23.70 -16.79 -44.42
N GLN A 473 -24.17 -17.27 -43.27
CA GLN A 473 -24.74 -16.45 -42.21
C GLN A 473 -23.68 -16.18 -41.14
N SER A 474 -23.59 -14.94 -40.66
CA SER A 474 -22.73 -14.63 -39.52
C SER A 474 -23.46 -15.00 -38.23
N MET A 475 -23.06 -16.10 -37.59
CA MET A 475 -23.46 -16.38 -36.21
C MET A 475 -22.48 -15.70 -35.25
N ASN A 476 -23.02 -15.02 -34.24
CA ASN A 476 -22.21 -14.59 -33.10
C ASN A 476 -21.90 -15.84 -32.27
N VAL A 477 -20.67 -16.33 -32.35
CA VAL A 477 -20.21 -17.42 -31.48
C VAL A 477 -19.41 -16.77 -30.37
N ASN A 478 -19.94 -16.77 -29.16
CA ASN A 478 -19.24 -16.23 -28.00
C ASN A 478 -18.05 -17.14 -27.67
N LYS A 479 -16.86 -16.78 -28.15
CA LYS A 479 -15.61 -17.51 -27.86
C LYS A 479 -14.98 -17.08 -26.54
N CYS A 480 -15.73 -16.43 -25.64
CA CYS A 480 -15.23 -16.06 -24.33
C CYS A 480 -15.23 -17.29 -23.43
N TYR A 481 -14.02 -17.82 -23.18
CA TYR A 481 -13.81 -18.96 -22.31
C TYR A 481 -13.64 -18.57 -20.84
N LEU A 482 -13.77 -17.28 -20.50
CA LEU A 482 -13.70 -16.83 -19.11
C LEU A 482 -15.02 -17.14 -18.42
N THR A 483 -14.95 -17.48 -17.13
CA THR A 483 -16.17 -17.53 -16.29
C THR A 483 -16.73 -16.12 -16.10
N GLN A 484 -18.00 -16.03 -15.69
CA GLN A 484 -18.64 -14.76 -15.38
C GLN A 484 -17.85 -13.95 -14.35
N ASP A 485 -17.37 -14.57 -13.27
CA ASP A 485 -16.56 -13.91 -12.25
C ASP A 485 -15.21 -13.40 -12.80
N GLN A 486 -14.52 -14.22 -13.61
CA GLN A 486 -13.25 -13.82 -14.21
C GLN A 486 -13.43 -12.65 -15.19
N LEU A 487 -14.53 -12.65 -15.95
CA LEU A 487 -14.84 -11.55 -16.86
C LEU A 487 -15.24 -10.29 -16.08
N ASN A 488 -16.02 -10.43 -15.01
CA ASN A 488 -16.38 -9.33 -14.10
C ASN A 488 -15.11 -8.67 -13.52
N GLU A 489 -14.19 -9.45 -12.95
CA GLU A 489 -12.92 -8.95 -12.42
C GLU A 489 -12.07 -8.29 -13.52
N LEU A 490 -12.06 -8.88 -14.73
CA LEU A 490 -11.35 -8.31 -15.85
C LEU A 490 -11.93 -6.95 -16.26
N MET A 491 -13.26 -6.76 -16.22
CA MET A 491 -13.94 -5.50 -16.55
C MET A 491 -13.79 -4.41 -15.48
N GLU A 492 -13.65 -4.77 -14.20
CA GLU A 492 -13.32 -3.81 -13.14
C GLU A 492 -12.00 -3.09 -13.42
N LYS A 493 -11.83 -1.85 -12.92
CA LYS A 493 -10.54 -1.14 -12.97
C LYS A 493 -9.47 -1.87 -12.16
N VAL A 494 -8.22 -1.42 -12.26
CA VAL A 494 -7.16 -1.99 -11.42
C VAL A 494 -7.44 -1.60 -9.97
N GLU A 495 -7.22 -2.53 -9.05
CA GLU A 495 -7.46 -2.30 -7.64
C GLU A 495 -6.52 -1.24 -7.07
N TYR A 496 -7.06 -0.33 -6.24
CA TYR A 496 -6.25 0.64 -5.52
C TYR A 496 -5.78 0.06 -4.18
N VAL A 497 -4.46 -0.11 -4.03
CA VAL A 497 -3.83 -0.59 -2.80
C VAL A 497 -3.22 0.59 -2.05
N GLN A 498 -3.97 1.15 -1.10
CA GLN A 498 -3.57 2.35 -0.36
C GLN A 498 -2.26 2.17 0.42
N ALA A 499 -1.99 0.97 0.92
CA ALA A 499 -0.78 0.64 1.67
C ALA A 499 0.51 0.86 0.84
N THR A 500 0.47 0.63 -0.48
CA THR A 500 1.59 0.95 -1.37
C THR A 500 1.81 2.45 -1.42
N SER A 501 0.75 3.24 -1.50
CA SER A 501 0.87 4.70 -1.57
C SER A 501 1.41 5.30 -0.27
N TYR A 502 1.01 4.77 0.89
CA TYR A 502 1.64 5.09 2.17
C TYR A 502 3.12 4.75 2.17
N ALA A 503 3.48 3.56 1.69
CA ALA A 503 4.86 3.11 1.70
C ALA A 503 5.78 3.99 0.85
N ASP A 504 5.29 4.41 -0.32
CA ASP A 504 6.00 5.31 -1.23
C ASP A 504 6.22 6.71 -0.64
N VAL A 505 5.24 7.26 0.08
CA VAL A 505 5.40 8.56 0.73
C VAL A 505 6.35 8.45 1.92
N LEU A 506 6.22 7.42 2.77
CA LEU A 506 7.12 7.19 3.91
C LEU A 506 8.56 6.96 3.47
N LYS A 507 8.81 6.16 2.42
CA LYS A 507 10.18 5.94 1.92
C LYS A 507 10.83 7.25 1.49
N THR A 508 10.07 8.12 0.81
CA THR A 508 10.57 9.42 0.35
C THR A 508 10.87 10.30 1.55
N MET A 509 9.97 10.38 2.53
CA MET A 509 10.20 11.15 3.76
C MET A 509 11.46 10.65 4.50
N TRP A 510 11.55 9.35 4.77
CA TRP A 510 12.67 8.74 5.47
C TRP A 510 14.00 8.93 4.74
N PHE A 511 14.02 8.69 3.42
CA PHE A 511 15.19 8.90 2.59
C PHE A 511 15.63 10.37 2.62
N THR A 512 14.71 11.30 2.38
CA THR A 512 15.02 12.74 2.34
C THR A 512 15.52 13.24 3.69
N TYR A 513 14.92 12.84 4.81
CA TYR A 513 15.38 13.24 6.14
C TYR A 513 16.72 12.62 6.51
N PHE A 514 16.97 11.35 6.17
CA PHE A 514 18.27 10.72 6.39
C PHE A 514 19.38 11.47 5.64
N PHE A 515 19.15 11.82 4.37
CA PHE A 515 20.14 12.50 3.53
C PHE A 515 20.13 14.02 3.61
N ALA A 516 19.21 14.66 4.34
CA ALA A 516 19.00 16.12 4.32
C ALA A 516 20.27 16.94 4.64
N THR A 517 21.14 16.42 5.50
CA THR A 517 22.40 17.08 5.88
C THR A 517 23.44 17.03 4.78
N CYS A 518 23.56 15.88 4.10
CA CYS A 518 24.51 15.68 3.03
C CYS A 518 24.02 16.30 1.71
N LEU A 519 22.73 16.12 1.41
CA LEU A 519 22.05 16.48 0.17
C LEU A 519 20.84 17.40 0.45
N PRO A 520 21.05 18.67 0.84
CA PRO A 520 19.94 19.57 1.18
C PRO A 520 19.02 19.88 -0.01
N ILE A 521 19.53 19.78 -1.25
CA ILE A 521 18.71 19.84 -2.48
C ILE A 521 17.61 18.78 -2.52
N GLY A 522 17.79 17.67 -1.79
CA GLY A 522 16.79 16.62 -1.62
C GLY A 522 15.47 17.11 -1.06
N LEU A 523 15.49 18.02 -0.09
CA LEU A 523 14.28 18.59 0.50
C LEU A 523 13.41 19.26 -0.57
N PHE A 524 14.04 19.99 -1.49
CA PHE A 524 13.34 20.66 -2.59
C PHE A 524 12.77 19.65 -3.59
N LEU A 525 13.59 18.71 -4.07
CA LEU A 525 13.16 17.71 -5.05
C LEU A 525 12.03 16.83 -4.52
N SER A 526 12.12 16.39 -3.27
CA SER A 526 11.08 15.57 -2.64
C SER A 526 9.80 16.34 -2.38
N THR A 527 9.87 17.64 -2.07
CA THR A 527 8.67 18.49 -1.95
C THR A 527 7.90 18.55 -3.27
N ILE A 528 8.60 18.83 -4.38
CA ILE A 528 8.00 18.86 -5.72
C ILE A 528 7.43 17.48 -6.09
N SER A 529 8.20 16.43 -5.83
CA SER A 529 7.79 15.05 -6.08
C SER A 529 6.49 14.71 -5.35
N LEU A 530 6.37 15.00 -4.06
CA LEU A 530 5.16 14.70 -3.29
C LEU A 530 3.95 15.53 -3.71
N ILE A 531 4.14 16.79 -4.14
CA ILE A 531 3.06 17.59 -4.73
C ILE A 531 2.53 16.93 -6.00
N PHE A 532 3.43 16.54 -6.91
CA PHE A 532 3.02 15.88 -8.14
C PHE A 532 2.40 14.50 -7.88
N TYR A 533 2.99 13.72 -6.97
CA TYR A 533 2.47 12.43 -6.51
C TYR A 533 1.06 12.55 -5.94
N TYR A 534 0.79 13.55 -5.09
CA TYR A 534 -0.53 13.79 -4.51
C TYR A 534 -1.61 13.93 -5.59
N TRP A 535 -1.37 14.76 -6.61
CA TRP A 535 -2.34 14.98 -7.68
C TRP A 535 -2.51 13.76 -8.58
N VAL A 536 -1.41 13.09 -8.92
CA VAL A 536 -1.43 11.88 -9.76
C VAL A 536 -2.16 10.74 -9.06
N ASP A 537 -1.85 10.48 -7.79
CA ASP A 537 -2.47 9.40 -7.02
C ASP A 537 -3.97 9.67 -6.82
N LYS A 538 -4.35 10.92 -6.49
CA LYS A 538 -5.76 11.31 -6.37
C LYS A 538 -6.53 11.16 -7.69
N TYR A 539 -5.92 11.57 -8.81
CA TYR A 539 -6.50 11.36 -10.14
C TYR A 539 -6.69 9.87 -10.44
N ASN A 540 -5.69 9.04 -10.12
CA ASN A 540 -5.77 7.60 -10.33
C ASN A 540 -6.86 6.95 -9.48
N LEU A 541 -6.97 7.31 -8.20
CA LEU A 541 -7.99 6.80 -7.29
C LEU A 541 -9.40 7.02 -7.86
N ILE A 542 -9.69 8.24 -8.30
CA ILE A 542 -11.02 8.65 -8.78
C ILE A 542 -11.30 8.04 -10.16
N HIS A 543 -10.36 8.13 -11.10
CA HIS A 543 -10.66 7.84 -12.50
C HIS A 543 -10.12 6.50 -13.01
N LYS A 544 -9.02 5.97 -12.47
CA LYS A 544 -8.33 4.78 -13.01
C LYS A 544 -8.40 3.54 -12.14
N ARG A 545 -8.97 3.63 -10.93
CA ARG A 545 -8.96 2.53 -9.97
C ARG A 545 -10.37 2.13 -9.54
N THR A 546 -10.45 0.92 -9.00
CA THR A 546 -11.61 0.38 -8.28
C THR A 546 -11.19 0.11 -6.84
N ILE A 547 -12.08 0.41 -5.90
CA ILE A 547 -11.87 0.18 -4.47
C ILE A 547 -12.72 -1.01 -4.07
N LYS A 548 -12.06 -2.08 -3.63
CA LYS A 548 -12.74 -3.30 -3.17
C LYS A 548 -13.02 -3.28 -1.67
N GLU A 549 -12.22 -2.54 -0.91
CA GLU A 549 -12.19 -2.58 0.54
C GLU A 549 -12.22 -1.16 1.11
N SER A 550 -13.04 -0.95 2.14
CA SER A 550 -12.97 0.26 2.94
C SER A 550 -11.85 0.14 3.96
N ILE A 551 -11.04 1.19 4.08
CA ILE A 551 -9.86 1.20 4.95
C ILE A 551 -10.16 2.06 6.18
N SER A 552 -9.83 1.51 7.37
CA SER A 552 -9.96 2.22 8.64
C SER A 552 -8.99 3.40 8.74
N LYS A 553 -9.37 4.41 9.51
CA LYS A 553 -8.48 5.51 9.95
C LYS A 553 -7.22 5.02 10.67
N ASP A 554 -7.25 3.81 11.23
CA ASP A 554 -6.12 3.24 11.98
C ASP A 554 -4.87 3.10 11.09
N VAL A 555 -5.02 2.76 9.81
CA VAL A 555 -3.88 2.70 8.88
C VAL A 555 -3.17 4.06 8.86
N SER A 556 -3.92 5.16 8.69
CA SER A 556 -3.33 6.49 8.65
C SER A 556 -2.68 6.89 9.98
N LEU A 557 -3.28 6.50 11.11
CA LEU A 557 -2.74 6.80 12.44
C LEU A 557 -1.41 6.09 12.69
N GLU A 558 -1.28 4.84 12.28
CA GLU A 558 0.01 4.11 12.33
C GLU A 558 1.04 4.76 11.40
N MET A 559 0.64 5.20 10.20
CA MET A 559 1.56 5.85 9.26
C MET A 559 2.01 7.24 9.74
N ILE A 560 1.22 7.92 10.57
CA ILE A 560 1.63 9.14 11.28
C ILE A 560 2.71 8.84 12.31
N GLU A 561 2.56 7.78 13.12
CA GLU A 561 3.60 7.38 14.07
C GLU A 561 4.91 6.96 13.37
N LEU A 562 4.79 6.26 12.25
CA LEU A 562 5.96 5.95 11.40
C LEU A 562 6.59 7.20 10.79
N LEU A 563 5.84 8.29 10.63
CA LEU A 563 6.39 9.56 10.16
C LEU A 563 7.28 10.22 11.24
N ASP A 564 7.01 9.99 12.53
CA ASP A 564 7.83 10.51 13.62
C ASP A 564 9.27 9.97 13.58
N LEU A 565 9.47 8.78 12.98
CA LEU A 565 10.81 8.23 12.72
C LEU A 565 11.67 9.15 11.83
N CYS A 566 11.09 10.10 11.09
CA CYS A 566 11.86 11.10 10.33
C CYS A 566 12.81 11.91 11.22
N LEU A 567 12.41 12.24 12.45
CA LEU A 567 13.25 13.00 13.38
C LEU A 567 14.45 12.18 13.85
N LEU A 568 14.23 10.88 14.10
CA LEU A 568 15.29 9.95 14.44
C LEU A 568 16.23 9.74 13.25
N LEU A 569 15.67 9.49 12.06
CA LEU A 569 16.44 9.31 10.83
C LEU A 569 17.25 10.56 10.46
N PHE A 570 16.72 11.76 10.71
CA PHE A 570 17.48 13.00 10.52
C PHE A 570 18.65 13.11 11.51
N GLY A 571 18.46 12.73 12.78
CA GLY A 571 19.54 12.66 13.76
C GLY A 571 20.59 11.61 13.41
N LEU A 572 20.16 10.41 13.01
CA LEU A 572 21.03 9.33 12.57
C LEU A 572 21.78 9.66 11.28
N GLY A 573 21.12 10.30 10.32
CA GLY A 573 21.75 10.79 9.10
C GLY A 573 22.81 11.85 9.41
N ASN A 574 22.51 12.80 10.29
CA ASN A 574 23.50 13.76 10.79
C ASN A 574 24.69 13.06 11.42
N LEU A 575 24.48 12.09 12.31
CA LEU A 575 25.54 11.32 12.94
C LEU A 575 26.38 10.57 11.91
N PHE A 576 25.72 9.83 11.02
CA PHE A 576 26.36 9.03 9.99
C PHE A 576 27.20 9.90 9.06
N PHE A 577 26.65 10.98 8.51
CA PHE A 577 27.38 11.83 7.57
C PHE A 577 28.45 12.71 8.23
N ASN A 578 28.24 13.17 9.47
CA ASN A 578 29.29 13.92 10.16
C ASN A 578 30.47 13.01 10.55
N TYR A 579 30.18 11.79 11.01
CA TYR A 579 31.21 10.78 11.23
C TYR A 579 31.92 10.44 9.93
N LEU A 580 31.16 10.19 8.86
CA LEU A 580 31.69 9.77 7.56
C LEU A 580 32.60 10.83 6.90
N LEU A 581 32.16 12.09 6.91
CA LEU A 581 32.80 13.16 6.13
C LEU A 581 33.83 13.97 6.94
N PHE A 582 33.66 14.07 8.26
CA PHE A 582 34.51 14.90 9.12
C PHE A 582 35.23 14.12 10.23
N ASP A 583 34.87 12.85 10.44
CA ASP A 583 35.36 12.04 11.59
C ASP A 583 35.21 12.79 12.92
N ARG A 584 34.07 13.49 13.06
CA ARG A 584 33.67 14.23 14.28
C ARG A 584 32.21 14.00 14.57
N ILE A 585 31.90 13.77 15.84
CA ILE A 585 30.54 13.73 16.35
C ILE A 585 30.33 14.98 17.20
N GLY A 586 29.57 15.94 16.69
CA GLY A 586 29.20 17.12 17.46
C GLY A 586 28.24 16.74 18.60
N GLY A 587 28.46 17.27 19.81
CA GLY A 587 27.57 16.99 20.96
C GLY A 587 26.10 17.35 20.71
N TYR A 588 25.84 18.36 19.87
CA TYR A 588 24.48 18.71 19.45
C TYR A 588 23.76 17.60 18.68
N ILE A 589 24.50 16.76 17.93
CA ILE A 589 23.94 15.61 17.20
C ILE A 589 23.46 14.54 18.18
N LEU A 590 24.23 14.29 19.23
CA LEU A 590 23.85 13.37 20.29
C LEU A 590 22.60 13.87 21.03
N ILE A 591 22.55 15.16 21.37
CA ILE A 591 21.37 15.79 21.97
C ILE A 591 20.16 15.64 21.04
N GLN A 592 20.34 15.87 19.73
CA GLN A 592 19.28 15.71 18.74
C GLN A 592 18.76 14.27 18.69
N ILE A 593 19.64 13.26 18.65
CA ILE A 593 19.23 11.85 18.66
C ILE A 593 18.48 11.52 19.95
N MET A 594 18.98 11.97 21.10
CA MET A 594 18.32 11.75 22.39
C MET A 594 16.92 12.38 22.43
N LEU A 595 16.78 13.61 21.94
CA LEU A 595 15.47 14.27 21.82
C LEU A 595 14.55 13.54 20.83
N SER A 596 15.08 13.07 19.70
CA SER A 596 14.30 12.30 18.72
C SER A 596 13.84 10.95 19.28
N ILE A 597 14.68 10.25 20.05
CA ILE A 597 14.32 9.01 20.75
C ILE A 597 13.25 9.31 21.81
N ALA A 598 13.46 10.33 22.64
CA ALA A 598 12.48 10.73 23.65
C ALA A 598 11.12 11.10 23.01
N TYR A 599 11.14 11.81 21.89
CA TYR A 599 9.95 12.16 21.13
C TYR A 599 9.27 10.92 20.53
N ALA A 600 10.02 10.01 19.89
CA ALA A 600 9.49 8.78 19.30
C ALA A 600 8.93 7.80 20.34
N MET A 601 9.49 7.80 21.55
CA MET A 601 8.99 7.02 22.69
C MET A 601 7.78 7.67 23.36
N THR A 602 7.49 8.95 23.07
CA THR A 602 6.37 9.65 23.69
C THR A 602 5.05 9.14 23.08
N PRO A 603 4.11 8.61 23.89
CA PRO A 603 2.83 8.09 23.40
C PRO A 603 1.87 9.24 23.06
N TRP A 604 2.15 9.95 21.96
CA TRP A 604 1.40 11.15 21.56
C TRP A 604 -0.09 10.88 21.38
N LYS A 605 -0.48 9.69 20.91
CA LYS A 605 -1.89 9.28 20.83
C LYS A 605 -2.59 9.34 22.19
N GLU A 606 -1.97 8.83 23.25
CA GLU A 606 -2.57 8.84 24.58
C GLU A 606 -2.62 10.24 25.19
N ILE A 607 -1.57 11.03 24.97
CA ILE A 607 -1.51 12.43 25.44
C ILE A 607 -2.58 13.26 24.76
N LEU A 608 -2.68 13.17 23.42
CA LEU A 608 -3.68 13.87 22.65
C LEU A 608 -5.10 13.41 23.03
N LYS A 609 -5.31 12.11 23.27
CA LYS A 609 -6.61 11.60 23.74
C LYS A 609 -6.99 12.16 25.12
N LYS A 610 -6.03 12.29 26.04
CA LYS A 610 -6.26 12.90 27.36
C LYS A 610 -6.52 14.41 27.27
N LEU A 611 -5.80 15.11 26.40
CA LEU A 611 -5.95 16.56 26.20
C LEU A 611 -7.23 16.91 25.47
N ALA A 612 -7.60 16.12 24.46
CA ALA A 612 -8.84 16.24 23.71
C ALA A 612 -10.04 15.68 24.50
N SER A 613 -10.17 16.10 25.77
CA SER A 613 -11.21 15.72 26.75
C SER A 613 -12.66 15.78 26.25
N GLN A 614 -12.92 16.34 25.07
CA GLN A 614 -14.10 16.05 24.28
C GLN A 614 -13.85 14.81 23.42
N SER A 615 -14.23 13.64 23.95
CA SER A 615 -14.59 12.54 23.07
C SER A 615 -15.61 13.09 22.08
N ILE A 616 -15.26 13.08 20.79
CA ILE A 616 -16.28 12.95 19.77
C ILE A 616 -16.77 11.51 19.96
N ASP A 617 -17.64 11.33 20.96
CA ASP A 617 -18.45 10.15 21.09
C ASP A 617 -19.43 10.20 19.92
N ASP A 618 -18.95 9.79 18.76
CA ASP A 618 -19.80 9.13 17.79
C ASP A 618 -20.22 7.81 18.46
N LEU A 619 -21.12 7.93 19.42
CA LEU A 619 -21.80 6.87 20.18
C LEU A 619 -22.77 6.13 19.25
N GLN A 620 -22.35 5.85 18.02
CA GLN A 620 -23.04 4.94 17.15
C GLN A 620 -22.71 3.53 17.63
N ARG A 621 -23.74 2.77 18.01
CA ARG A 621 -23.55 1.38 18.41
C ARG A 621 -22.97 0.63 17.23
N TYR A 622 -22.06 -0.31 17.51
CA TYR A 622 -21.45 -1.15 16.48
C TYR A 622 -22.51 -1.78 15.57
N GLU A 623 -23.64 -2.20 16.15
CA GLU A 623 -24.79 -2.77 15.45
C GLU A 623 -25.35 -1.82 14.37
N ASP A 624 -25.42 -0.52 14.65
CA ASP A 624 -25.94 0.48 13.72
C ASP A 624 -24.96 0.73 12.55
N ILE A 625 -23.65 0.78 12.85
CA ILE A 625 -22.60 0.93 11.83
C ILE A 625 -22.47 -0.34 11.00
N GLU A 626 -22.53 -1.50 11.63
CA GLU A 626 -22.43 -2.81 10.96
C GLU A 626 -23.51 -2.95 9.90
N LEU A 627 -24.75 -2.57 10.22
CA LEU A 627 -25.89 -2.70 9.33
C LEU A 627 -25.93 -1.64 8.23
N THR A 628 -25.40 -0.45 8.48
CA THR A 628 -25.51 0.67 7.53
C THR A 628 -24.25 0.90 6.70
N HIS A 629 -23.06 0.62 7.24
CA HIS A 629 -21.77 1.01 6.65
C HIS A 629 -20.91 -0.17 6.23
N PHE A 630 -21.03 -1.34 6.88
CA PHE A 630 -20.23 -2.51 6.48
C PHE A 630 -20.91 -3.28 5.35
N HIS A 631 -20.37 -3.14 4.15
CA HIS A 631 -20.76 -3.96 3.00
C HIS A 631 -20.42 -5.44 3.21
N ASN A 632 -19.29 -5.71 3.85
CA ASN A 632 -18.80 -7.05 4.17
C ASN A 632 -18.33 -7.07 5.64
N ASN A 633 -18.76 -8.06 6.42
CA ASN A 633 -18.18 -8.39 7.72
C ASN A 633 -17.53 -9.79 7.64
N TYR A 634 -16.75 -10.16 8.66
CA TYR A 634 -16.06 -11.47 8.67
C TYR A 634 -17.06 -12.61 8.47
N ASP A 635 -18.20 -12.59 9.16
CA ASP A 635 -19.20 -13.66 9.08
C ASP A 635 -19.81 -13.78 7.66
N ARG A 636 -19.97 -12.68 6.91
CA ARG A 636 -20.43 -12.68 5.50
C ARG A 636 -19.34 -13.09 4.50
N LEU A 637 -18.06 -13.02 4.89
CA LEU A 637 -16.94 -13.45 4.04
C LEU A 637 -16.47 -14.87 4.38
N ASN A 638 -16.74 -15.35 5.60
CA ASN A 638 -16.37 -16.67 6.05
C ASN A 638 -17.20 -17.72 5.29
N PRO A 639 -16.58 -18.60 4.49
CA PRO A 639 -17.31 -19.57 3.66
C PRO A 639 -18.27 -20.46 4.46
N ILE A 640 -17.97 -20.73 5.74
CA ILE A 640 -18.81 -21.56 6.61
C ILE A 640 -20.06 -20.80 7.07
N THR A 641 -19.91 -19.56 7.53
CA THR A 641 -21.02 -18.79 8.11
C THR A 641 -21.67 -17.82 7.13
N LYS A 642 -21.15 -17.68 5.91
CA LYS A 642 -21.55 -16.68 4.91
C LYS A 642 -23.04 -16.68 4.63
N ASN A 643 -23.63 -17.84 4.37
CA ASN A 643 -25.05 -17.93 4.02
C ASN A 643 -25.93 -17.52 5.22
N GLN A 644 -25.63 -18.04 6.41
CA GLN A 644 -26.33 -17.70 7.66
C GLN A 644 -26.18 -16.21 8.00
N ALA A 645 -24.96 -15.67 7.90
CA ALA A 645 -24.66 -14.27 8.18
C ALA A 645 -25.33 -13.33 7.18
N LEU A 646 -25.41 -13.71 5.90
CA LEU A 646 -26.15 -12.97 4.89
C LEU A 646 -27.66 -12.98 5.20
N GLU A 647 -28.22 -14.09 5.63
CA GLU A 647 -29.63 -14.15 6.05
C GLU A 647 -29.91 -13.34 7.31
N GLU A 648 -29.06 -13.45 8.33
CA GLU A 648 -29.21 -12.69 9.58
C GLU A 648 -29.11 -11.18 9.31
N HIS A 649 -28.14 -10.77 8.49
CA HIS A 649 -28.00 -9.38 8.05
C HIS A 649 -29.24 -8.91 7.28
N LYS A 650 -29.81 -9.73 6.40
CA LYS A 650 -31.08 -9.43 5.72
C LYS A 650 -32.22 -9.23 6.73
N ARG A 651 -32.35 -10.11 7.72
CA ARG A 651 -33.38 -10.00 8.78
C ARG A 651 -33.20 -8.72 9.58
N LYS A 652 -31.98 -8.39 10.00
CA LYS A 652 -31.67 -7.16 10.74
C LYS A 652 -31.96 -5.89 9.91
N ILE A 653 -31.60 -5.86 8.62
CA ILE A 653 -31.97 -4.74 7.73
C ILE A 653 -33.48 -4.60 7.59
N ASN A 654 -34.20 -5.71 7.39
CA ASN A 654 -35.65 -5.68 7.29
C ASN A 654 -36.28 -5.16 8.58
N GLN A 655 -35.81 -5.62 9.74
CA GLN A 655 -36.29 -5.17 11.04
C GLN A 655 -35.98 -3.68 11.29
N LEU A 656 -34.78 -3.22 10.94
CA LEU A 656 -34.43 -1.79 10.99
C LEU A 656 -35.35 -0.94 10.10
N ASN A 657 -35.63 -1.40 8.88
CA ASN A 657 -36.53 -0.70 7.96
C ASN A 657 -37.96 -0.63 8.52
N ILE A 658 -38.43 -1.72 9.12
CA ILE A 658 -39.74 -1.78 9.79
C ILE A 658 -39.78 -0.81 10.97
N ASN A 659 -38.78 -0.84 11.86
CA ASN A 659 -38.72 0.07 13.02
C ASN A 659 -38.73 1.55 12.58
N ARG A 660 -37.96 1.88 11.54
CA ARG A 660 -37.94 3.24 10.98
C ARG A 660 -39.25 3.64 10.30
N GLN A 661 -39.95 2.69 9.67
CA GLN A 661 -41.30 2.92 9.13
C GLN A 661 -42.28 3.32 10.23
N TYR A 662 -42.25 2.61 11.37
CA TYR A 662 -43.05 2.96 12.52
C TYR A 662 -42.66 4.34 13.06
N GLU A 663 -41.38 4.64 13.26
CA GLU A 663 -40.92 5.96 13.73
C GLU A 663 -41.41 7.11 12.83
N ASN A 664 -41.34 6.97 11.51
CA ASN A 664 -41.83 7.99 10.56
C ASN A 664 -43.36 8.15 10.60
N GLN A 665 -44.12 7.10 10.90
CA GLN A 665 -45.58 7.20 11.07
C GLN A 665 -45.96 7.91 12.38
N PHE A 666 -45.12 7.81 13.43
CA PHE A 666 -45.36 8.40 14.74
C PHE A 666 -44.71 9.76 14.97
N GLN A 667 -43.84 10.23 14.06
CA GLN A 667 -43.46 11.64 13.99
C GLN A 667 -44.65 12.45 13.44
N THR A 668 -45.66 12.67 14.28
CA THR A 668 -46.69 13.67 14.01
C THR A 668 -46.00 15.00 13.72
N PRO A 669 -46.40 15.73 12.65
CA PRO A 669 -45.82 17.04 12.39
C PRO A 669 -45.97 17.87 13.65
N ARG A 670 -44.85 18.23 14.27
CA ARG A 670 -44.86 19.25 15.31
C ARG A 670 -45.45 20.48 14.66
N LEU A 671 -46.64 20.86 15.08
CA LEU A 671 -47.23 22.14 14.75
C LEU A 671 -46.30 23.20 15.34
N ASP A 672 -45.37 23.69 14.51
CA ASP A 672 -44.59 24.86 14.81
C ASP A 672 -45.57 26.03 15.04
N LYS A 673 -45.65 26.47 16.30
CA LYS A 673 -46.36 27.68 16.73
C LYS A 673 -45.35 28.77 17.04
#